data_AF-B4X316-F1
#
_entry.id   AF-B4X316-F1
#
_cell.length_a   1.000
_cell.length_b   1.000
_cell.length_c   1.000
_cell.angle_alpha   90.00
_cell.angle_beta   90.00
_cell.angle_gamma   90.00
#
_symmetry.space_group_name_H-M   'P 1'
#
loop_
_entity.id
_entity.type
_entity.pdbx_description
1 polymer ?
#
loop_
_entity_poly.entity_id
_entity_poly.type
_entity_poly.pdbx_seq_one_letter_code
_entity_poly.pdbx_strand_id
1 'polypeptide(L)'
;MGRAFQHMKKQIGGNMKGIKLLLMVTAASLVACGGGGGGSSAPSTQQATPKPDQLSATVAKTAFASSEACPQGGVTIDQGIDANRNGVLDPDEIFETQQVCNGADGGDGVASLIRVDEIGAGAQCTYGGLKVSVGLDASDDGILDPAEVSQISYVCSVTASQTDGFSSLLDMEGEAAGANCTAGGQKITSGLDFNRNGALDIDEVTQIKYICNGDTPVVYQTLINTSNVASNAQCPNGGVQIDVGLDVDQSSILEGGEVTDTSYLCNGQDGEGSISLVNVEDEPAGTNCSAGGKAIQTGIDSNQNNTLDPTEVMATSYVCNGLDGANGAGTVSSNYFTVNTLLGSAQQIECYESESYNRLYQVDYFSVNSDGTGTPYQTCYTETCSNYSMENGSRQETKSFGDAGCAQTHYVNVYCDDGYEWNGDICQSLTSVCPDGQVDTSRGCEAPVTSCLVGQKVEDNQCVNVDYVAVTGNICGIYKDPIKITSGQHFVTCDTSFNNLLLIEAGAILQVDRDWFILAKNGVQVLGNAISPVVIESSPNNLDGHWNYFDFAGDVYLDYESEQFIGDKVSYLQVRGYQGQSTLKGVGIAEAQIISDGHLTLDNVLSVGSYFDLASTSFRASFIIDSEVAGDAIPYIYGGLLASSVQSTARSLYLMGQYSGSAETNLNRPAVLFNGGVSVYCSTKAFVQGNASLDSLSDSNGVCITSDNETPLTNKYAIYILGKEKLSTSADQTVNLEAYIFDKNGLVQPTEITWKARYDVDGTYYDSGQTWTGRKVDISLSQKEQYEVYVESVNGQTDLLGPKSIILNVQ
;
A
#
# COMPACT_ATOMS: atom_id res chain seq x y z
N MET A 1 16.71 63.21 13.02
CA MET A 1 18.17 63.49 13.07
C MET A 1 18.65 63.12 14.48
N GLY A 2 19.56 62.18 14.72
CA GLY A 2 20.37 61.39 13.80
C GLY A 2 21.06 60.21 14.50
N ARG A 3 21.41 59.22 13.67
CA ARG A 3 22.54 58.28 13.69
C ARG A 3 23.09 57.74 15.01
N ALA A 4 22.98 56.42 15.14
CA ALA A 4 24.07 55.42 15.27
C ALA A 4 23.41 54.07 15.66
N PHE A 5 23.85 52.85 15.36
CA PHE A 5 24.71 52.20 14.35
C PHE A 5 24.62 50.68 14.71
N GLN A 6 24.51 49.77 13.72
CA GLN A 6 24.88 48.33 13.78
C GLN A 6 24.21 47.36 14.81
N HIS A 7 23.33 46.47 14.36
CA HIS A 7 23.66 45.05 14.06
C HIS A 7 22.39 44.22 13.70
N MET A 8 22.55 43.34 12.70
CA MET A 8 21.75 42.15 12.38
C MET A 8 20.30 42.30 11.88
N LYS A 9 20.16 42.46 10.56
CA LYS A 9 19.08 41.85 9.77
C LYS A 9 19.66 41.30 8.47
N LYS A 10 19.13 40.15 8.03
CA LYS A 10 19.23 39.50 6.70
C LYS A 10 20.28 38.38 6.58
N GLN A 11 19.85 37.15 6.87
CA GLN A 11 20.03 35.96 6.02
C GLN A 11 19.36 34.75 6.68
N ILE A 12 18.08 34.55 6.38
CA ILE A 12 17.45 33.23 6.37
C ILE A 12 16.96 33.09 4.93
N GLY A 13 17.61 32.23 4.18
CA GLY A 13 17.37 31.92 2.78
C GLY A 13 18.21 30.69 2.50
N GLY A 14 17.60 29.54 2.76
CA GLY A 14 18.24 28.24 2.74
C GLY A 14 18.83 27.91 1.37
N ASN A 15 19.98 27.27 1.43
CA ASN A 15 20.56 26.49 0.35
C ASN A 15 19.53 25.49 -0.20
N MET A 16 18.96 25.76 -1.38
CA MET A 16 18.54 24.69 -2.28
C MET A 16 19.62 24.55 -3.34
N LYS A 17 20.50 23.57 -3.12
CA LYS A 17 21.41 23.08 -4.14
C LYS A 17 20.54 22.51 -5.27
N GLY A 18 20.48 23.23 -6.39
CA GLY A 18 19.87 22.71 -7.61
C GLY A 18 20.53 21.40 -7.99
N ILE A 19 19.70 20.36 -8.15
CA ILE A 19 20.08 19.07 -8.72
C ILE A 19 20.55 19.36 -10.15
N LYS A 20 21.83 19.12 -10.42
CA LYS A 20 22.42 19.25 -11.75
C LYS A 20 21.71 18.28 -12.69
N LEU A 21 20.88 18.81 -13.58
CA LEU A 21 20.30 18.10 -14.71
C LEU A 21 21.45 17.78 -15.68
N LEU A 22 21.93 16.55 -15.66
CA LEU A 22 22.94 16.07 -16.60
C LEU A 22 22.23 15.69 -17.91
N LEU A 23 22.01 16.67 -18.78
CA LEU A 23 21.70 16.43 -20.19
C LEU A 23 22.97 15.89 -20.85
N MET A 24 23.09 14.56 -20.96
CA MET A 24 24.04 13.97 -21.90
C MET A 24 23.54 14.25 -23.32
N VAL A 25 23.94 15.40 -23.87
CA VAL A 25 24.13 15.49 -25.31
C VAL A 25 25.27 14.51 -25.60
N THR A 26 24.94 13.41 -26.28
CA THR A 26 25.93 12.54 -26.89
C THR A 26 26.92 13.42 -27.63
N ALA A 27 28.19 13.38 -27.20
CA ALA A 27 29.29 14.04 -27.87
C ALA A 27 29.47 13.40 -29.25
N ALA A 28 28.64 13.80 -30.21
CA ALA A 28 29.03 13.76 -31.60
C ALA A 28 30.16 14.78 -31.71
N SER A 29 31.38 14.29 -31.82
CA SER A 29 32.57 15.05 -32.15
C SER A 29 32.40 15.67 -33.55
N LEU A 30 31.66 16.78 -33.61
CA LEU A 30 31.58 17.65 -34.76
C LEU A 30 32.79 18.56 -34.74
N VAL A 31 33.84 18.12 -35.44
CA VAL A 31 34.96 18.97 -35.82
C VAL A 31 34.45 19.94 -36.88
N ALA A 32 34.23 21.20 -36.50
CA ALA A 32 33.94 22.29 -37.42
C ALA A 32 35.25 22.99 -37.81
N CYS A 33 35.66 22.86 -39.07
CA CYS A 33 36.66 23.74 -39.70
C CYS A 33 36.02 25.10 -39.99
N GLY A 34 36.69 26.19 -39.65
CA GLY A 34 36.23 27.55 -39.92
C GLY A 34 37.22 28.39 -40.71
N GLY A 35 36.68 29.36 -41.47
CA GLY A 35 37.35 30.60 -41.89
C GLY A 35 37.23 30.92 -43.39
N GLY A 36 36.86 32.11 -43.87
CA GLY A 36 36.47 33.39 -43.25
C GLY A 36 36.50 34.56 -44.27
N GLY A 37 35.86 35.70 -43.96
CA GLY A 37 36.30 37.03 -44.46
C GLY A 37 35.27 38.06 -44.96
N GLY A 38 34.76 38.92 -44.05
CA GLY A 38 34.77 40.40 -44.20
C GLY A 38 33.68 41.13 -45.03
N GLY A 39 32.79 41.86 -44.32
CA GLY A 39 32.52 43.27 -44.64
C GLY A 39 31.07 43.70 -44.92
N SER A 40 30.63 44.69 -44.12
CA SER A 40 29.68 45.79 -44.45
C SER A 40 28.21 45.68 -44.00
N SER A 41 27.88 46.55 -43.05
CA SER A 41 26.69 47.43 -43.04
C SER A 41 25.29 46.81 -43.12
N ALA A 42 24.59 46.89 -41.99
CA ALA A 42 23.16 46.68 -41.80
C ALA A 42 22.26 47.35 -42.87
N PRO A 43 21.04 46.81 -43.02
CA PRO A 43 19.84 47.63 -42.94
C PRO A 43 18.99 47.22 -41.74
N SER A 44 18.55 48.23 -40.99
CA SER A 44 17.49 48.13 -40.00
C SER A 44 16.19 47.66 -40.65
N THR A 45 15.58 46.59 -40.14
CA THR A 45 14.15 46.37 -40.29
C THR A 45 13.45 46.80 -39.01
N GLN A 46 12.47 47.68 -39.17
CA GLN A 46 11.76 48.32 -38.08
C GLN A 46 10.92 47.31 -37.31
N GLN A 47 11.09 47.39 -35.99
CA GLN A 47 10.26 46.88 -34.92
C GLN A 47 8.77 47.12 -35.18
N ALA A 48 7.99 46.04 -35.25
CA ALA A 48 6.56 46.08 -35.00
C ALA A 48 6.32 45.76 -33.52
N THR A 49 5.47 46.55 -32.87
CA THR A 49 5.20 46.60 -31.43
C THR A 49 4.83 45.23 -30.82
N PRO A 50 5.39 44.84 -29.65
CA PRO A 50 5.01 43.61 -28.96
C PRO A 50 3.61 43.72 -28.32
N LYS A 51 2.81 42.67 -28.46
CA LYS A 51 1.61 42.43 -27.65
C LYS A 51 2.04 42.14 -26.20
N PRO A 52 1.35 42.67 -25.18
CA PRO A 52 1.70 42.39 -23.79
C PRO A 52 1.23 40.97 -23.46
N ASP A 53 2.20 40.06 -23.22
CA ASP A 53 2.12 38.84 -22.39
C ASP A 53 2.92 37.62 -22.89
N GLN A 54 3.99 37.81 -23.68
CA GLN A 54 4.92 36.72 -23.97
C GLN A 54 6.34 37.07 -23.52
N LEU A 55 7.00 36.15 -22.81
CA LEU A 55 8.44 36.16 -22.54
C LEU A 55 9.11 35.39 -23.69
N SER A 56 10.08 36.02 -24.36
CA SER A 56 10.73 35.47 -25.54
C SER A 56 12.02 34.73 -25.14
N ALA A 57 12.15 33.46 -25.51
CA ALA A 57 13.42 32.75 -25.42
C ALA A 57 14.41 33.39 -26.40
N THR A 58 15.59 33.76 -25.90
CA THR A 58 16.59 34.51 -26.67
C THR A 58 17.95 33.82 -26.61
N VAL A 59 18.66 33.79 -27.75
CA VAL A 59 20.00 33.19 -27.86
C VAL A 59 21.01 34.29 -28.14
N ALA A 60 22.04 34.41 -27.30
CA ALA A 60 23.13 35.36 -27.49
C ALA A 60 24.41 34.63 -27.91
N LYS A 61 25.10 35.18 -28.92
CA LYS A 61 26.33 34.61 -29.50
C LYS A 61 27.49 35.58 -29.32
N THR A 62 28.51 35.20 -28.57
CA THR A 62 29.69 36.03 -28.31
C THR A 62 30.97 35.28 -28.69
N ALA A 63 31.80 35.84 -29.57
CA ALA A 63 33.08 35.25 -29.94
C ALA A 63 34.14 35.51 -28.86
N PHE A 64 35.01 34.52 -28.59
CA PHE A 64 36.15 34.67 -27.69
C PHE A 64 37.46 34.20 -28.35
N ALA A 65 38.57 34.84 -27.98
CA ALA A 65 39.84 34.69 -28.68
C ALA A 65 40.63 33.43 -28.28
N SER A 66 40.59 33.00 -27.02
CA SER A 66 41.15 31.74 -26.51
C SER A 66 40.75 31.51 -25.04
N SER A 67 40.69 30.25 -24.61
CA SER A 67 40.47 29.84 -23.21
C SER A 67 41.28 28.57 -22.89
N GLU A 68 41.41 28.20 -21.60
CA GLU A 68 42.08 26.94 -21.20
C GLU A 68 41.43 25.70 -21.82
N ALA A 69 40.13 25.75 -22.12
CA ALA A 69 39.39 24.68 -22.79
C ALA A 69 39.42 24.75 -24.32
N CYS A 70 39.60 25.94 -24.91
CA CYS A 70 39.64 26.17 -26.36
C CYS A 70 40.84 27.05 -26.74
N PRO A 71 42.04 26.47 -26.97
CA PRO A 71 43.28 27.23 -27.21
C PRO A 71 43.27 28.10 -28.47
N GLN A 72 42.45 27.75 -29.47
CA GLN A 72 42.32 28.42 -30.78
C GLN A 72 41.14 29.41 -30.85
N GLY A 73 40.55 29.75 -29.70
CA GLY A 73 39.34 30.56 -29.64
C GLY A 73 38.08 29.81 -30.07
N GLY A 74 36.96 30.50 -30.07
CA GLY A 74 35.67 29.90 -30.36
C GLY A 74 34.51 30.87 -30.17
N VAL A 75 33.32 30.31 -30.03
CA VAL A 75 32.09 31.06 -29.79
C VAL A 75 31.41 30.54 -28.53
N THR A 76 30.98 31.46 -27.68
CA THR A 76 30.07 31.19 -26.56
C THR A 76 28.62 31.40 -27.01
N ILE A 77 27.79 30.39 -26.76
CA ILE A 77 26.35 30.44 -26.98
C ILE A 77 25.69 30.42 -25.60
N ASP A 78 25.02 31.52 -25.28
CA ASP A 78 24.28 31.69 -24.04
C ASP A 78 22.78 31.58 -24.31
N GLN A 79 22.11 30.73 -23.52
CA GLN A 79 20.67 30.46 -23.64
C GLN A 79 19.96 30.87 -22.36
N GLY A 80 18.85 31.58 -22.53
CA GLY A 80 18.14 32.18 -21.42
C GLY A 80 16.76 32.69 -21.79
N ILE A 81 15.99 33.03 -20.75
CA ILE A 81 14.67 33.66 -20.88
C ILE A 81 14.86 35.13 -20.54
N ASP A 82 14.60 36.03 -21.48
CA ASP A 82 14.63 37.49 -21.24
C ASP A 82 13.48 37.87 -20.29
N ALA A 83 13.72 37.66 -19.01
CA ALA A 83 12.75 37.73 -17.93
C ALA A 83 12.28 39.18 -17.73
N ASN A 84 13.16 40.14 -17.99
CA ASN A 84 12.87 41.56 -17.86
C ASN A 84 12.42 42.24 -19.18
N ARG A 85 12.38 41.50 -20.29
CA ARG A 85 11.82 41.91 -21.60
C ARG A 85 12.56 43.08 -22.23
N ASN A 86 13.86 43.20 -22.02
CA ASN A 86 14.66 44.29 -22.60
C ASN A 86 15.24 43.97 -23.99
N GLY A 87 15.02 42.75 -24.48
CA GLY A 87 15.49 42.25 -25.78
C GLY A 87 16.97 41.84 -25.78
N VAL A 88 17.60 41.75 -24.61
CA VAL A 88 18.99 41.36 -24.40
C VAL A 88 19.00 40.31 -23.28
N LEU A 89 19.87 39.30 -23.40
CA LEU A 89 19.98 38.30 -22.36
C LEU A 89 20.96 38.76 -21.29
N ASP A 90 20.44 39.11 -20.10
CA ASP A 90 21.27 39.55 -18.97
C ASP A 90 21.95 38.36 -18.26
N PRO A 91 23.09 38.52 -17.57
CA PRO A 91 23.85 37.41 -16.97
C PRO A 91 23.06 36.58 -15.94
N ASP A 92 22.11 37.20 -15.25
CA ASP A 92 21.26 36.53 -14.25
C ASP A 92 20.09 35.76 -14.91
N GLU A 93 19.90 35.90 -16.22
CA GLU A 93 18.84 35.28 -17.02
C GLU A 93 19.35 34.09 -17.86
N ILE A 94 20.67 33.88 -17.88
CA ILE A 94 21.34 32.76 -18.55
C ILE A 94 21.22 31.52 -17.66
N PHE A 95 20.51 30.51 -18.14
CA PHE A 95 20.42 29.22 -17.44
C PHE A 95 21.45 28.21 -17.96
N GLU A 96 22.00 28.41 -19.16
CA GLU A 96 23.04 27.56 -19.75
C GLU A 96 23.99 28.35 -20.66
N THR A 97 25.29 28.08 -20.53
CA THR A 97 26.38 28.64 -21.35
C THR A 97 27.18 27.50 -21.95
N GLN A 98 27.28 27.47 -23.28
CA GLN A 98 28.09 26.47 -23.99
C GLN A 98 29.20 27.15 -24.81
N GLN A 99 30.43 26.63 -24.69
CA GLN A 99 31.57 27.08 -25.50
C GLN A 99 31.81 26.08 -26.63
N VAL A 100 31.84 26.60 -27.86
CA VAL A 100 32.18 25.85 -29.07
C VAL A 100 33.57 26.29 -29.53
N CYS A 101 34.55 25.38 -29.45
CA CYS A 101 35.93 25.65 -29.86
C CYS A 101 36.07 25.62 -31.40
N ASN A 102 37.00 26.41 -31.95
CA ASN A 102 37.43 26.27 -33.34
C ASN A 102 38.33 25.02 -33.51
N GLY A 103 38.17 24.30 -34.63
CA GLY A 103 39.11 23.25 -35.05
C GLY A 103 40.43 23.82 -35.61
N ALA A 104 41.48 23.00 -35.68
CA ALA A 104 42.73 23.37 -36.35
C ALA A 104 42.55 23.41 -37.89
N ASP A 105 43.15 24.39 -38.56
CA ASP A 105 42.97 24.64 -40.00
C ASP A 105 43.22 23.39 -40.88
N GLY A 106 42.15 22.89 -41.52
CA GLY A 106 42.17 21.84 -42.53
C GLY A 106 41.43 22.29 -43.80
N GLY A 107 41.83 21.79 -44.98
CA GLY A 107 41.44 22.32 -46.29
C GLY A 107 39.93 22.35 -46.58
N ASP A 108 39.52 23.36 -47.36
CA ASP A 108 38.15 23.83 -47.61
C ASP A 108 37.12 22.71 -47.89
N GLY A 109 36.11 22.61 -47.02
CA GLY A 109 34.91 21.79 -47.19
C GLY A 109 33.63 22.64 -47.21
N VAL A 110 32.54 22.10 -47.75
CA VAL A 110 31.23 22.77 -47.91
C VAL A 110 30.65 23.24 -46.56
N ALA A 111 30.07 24.44 -46.55
CA ALA A 111 29.58 25.11 -45.34
C ALA A 111 28.34 24.41 -44.74
N SER A 112 28.24 24.35 -43.41
CA SER A 112 27.04 23.90 -42.70
C SER A 112 26.17 25.10 -42.32
N LEU A 113 24.91 25.11 -42.74
CA LEU A 113 23.97 26.21 -42.52
C LEU A 113 22.79 25.80 -41.63
N ILE A 114 22.28 26.76 -40.88
CA ILE A 114 21.11 26.61 -40.00
C ILE A 114 20.04 27.62 -40.43
N ARG A 115 18.81 27.15 -40.68
CA ARG A 115 17.65 27.97 -41.02
C ARG A 115 16.55 27.80 -39.98
N VAL A 116 16.02 28.91 -39.47
CA VAL A 116 14.94 28.92 -38.47
C VAL A 116 13.69 29.53 -39.08
N ASP A 117 12.60 28.76 -39.10
CA ASP A 117 11.30 29.15 -39.65
C ASP A 117 10.25 29.19 -38.51
N GLU A 118 9.41 30.22 -38.42
CA GLU A 118 8.28 30.24 -37.48
C GLU A 118 7.18 29.24 -37.92
N ILE A 119 6.68 28.44 -36.98
CA ILE A 119 5.56 27.52 -37.21
C ILE A 119 4.33 27.98 -36.42
N GLY A 120 3.20 28.14 -37.11
CA GLY A 120 1.92 28.47 -36.48
C GLY A 120 1.36 27.30 -35.67
N ALA A 121 0.41 27.61 -34.78
CA ALA A 121 -0.29 26.61 -33.97
C ALA A 121 -0.91 25.50 -34.82
N GLY A 122 -0.60 24.24 -34.51
CA GLY A 122 -1.03 23.08 -35.30
C GLY A 122 -0.44 21.76 -34.82
N ALA A 123 -0.58 20.71 -35.63
CA ALA A 123 -0.25 19.32 -35.28
C ALA A 123 1.22 19.04 -34.90
N GLN A 124 2.13 20.00 -35.08
CA GLN A 124 3.54 19.87 -34.70
C GLN A 124 3.88 20.69 -33.43
N CYS A 125 3.18 21.80 -33.19
CA CYS A 125 3.28 22.59 -31.96
C CYS A 125 1.91 23.21 -31.67
N THR A 126 1.25 22.78 -30.58
CA THR A 126 -0.12 23.17 -30.23
C THR A 126 -0.31 24.69 -30.08
N TYR A 127 0.73 25.41 -29.64
CA TYR A 127 0.68 26.87 -29.42
C TYR A 127 1.61 27.67 -30.35
N GLY A 128 2.05 27.07 -31.46
CA GLY A 128 3.06 27.65 -32.36
C GLY A 128 4.48 27.46 -31.81
N GLY A 129 5.49 27.86 -32.57
CA GLY A 129 6.90 27.70 -32.19
C GLY A 129 7.88 28.03 -33.31
N LEU A 130 9.10 27.51 -33.19
CA LEU A 130 10.16 27.64 -34.18
C LEU A 130 10.55 26.25 -34.73
N LYS A 131 10.77 26.16 -36.03
CA LYS A 131 11.34 25.01 -36.72
C LYS A 131 12.79 25.33 -37.08
N VAL A 132 13.73 24.58 -36.54
CA VAL A 132 15.16 24.71 -36.82
C VAL A 132 15.57 23.60 -37.79
N SER A 133 16.09 23.98 -38.96
CA SER A 133 16.56 23.08 -40.01
C SER A 133 18.08 23.22 -40.15
N VAL A 134 18.80 22.10 -40.22
CA VAL A 134 20.26 22.06 -40.35
C VAL A 134 20.64 21.20 -41.56
N GLY A 135 21.64 21.64 -42.32
CA GLY A 135 22.15 20.89 -43.47
C GLY A 135 23.44 21.47 -44.03
N LEU A 136 24.03 20.74 -44.97
CA LEU A 136 25.24 21.16 -45.68
C LEU A 136 24.80 21.94 -46.93
N ASP A 137 25.33 23.14 -47.11
CA ASP A 137 25.17 23.97 -48.31
C ASP A 137 25.90 23.32 -49.48
N ALA A 138 25.29 22.27 -50.02
CA ALA A 138 25.85 21.46 -51.08
C ALA A 138 25.89 22.21 -52.41
N SER A 139 25.08 23.26 -52.55
CA SER A 139 25.01 24.14 -53.71
C SER A 139 25.94 25.35 -53.63
N ASP A 140 26.52 25.64 -52.46
CA ASP A 140 27.49 26.72 -52.18
C ASP A 140 26.94 28.12 -52.52
N ASP A 141 25.62 28.31 -52.33
CA ASP A 141 24.92 29.56 -52.64
C ASP A 141 24.63 30.43 -51.41
N GLY A 142 24.99 29.95 -50.22
CA GLY A 142 24.85 30.63 -48.94
C GLY A 142 23.45 30.55 -48.34
N ILE A 143 22.55 29.73 -48.91
CA ILE A 143 21.18 29.54 -48.44
C ILE A 143 20.94 28.04 -48.25
N LEU A 144 20.42 27.64 -47.08
CA LEU A 144 20.05 26.25 -46.88
C LEU A 144 18.76 25.93 -47.64
N ASP A 145 18.87 25.23 -48.76
CA ASP A 145 17.72 24.83 -49.57
C ASP A 145 16.94 23.66 -48.92
N PRO A 146 15.64 23.50 -49.18
CA PRO A 146 14.84 22.40 -48.61
C PRO A 146 15.37 21.00 -48.92
N ALA A 147 16.11 20.83 -50.02
CA ALA A 147 16.71 19.56 -50.43
C ALA A 147 18.02 19.24 -49.69
N GLU A 148 18.61 20.24 -49.03
CA GLU A 148 19.90 20.16 -48.35
C GLU A 148 19.75 19.94 -46.84
N VAL A 149 18.52 20.05 -46.32
CA VAL A 149 18.18 19.83 -44.92
C VAL A 149 18.38 18.36 -44.56
N SER A 150 19.33 18.08 -43.69
CA SER A 150 19.62 16.74 -43.18
C SER A 150 18.93 16.46 -41.85
N GLN A 151 18.59 17.51 -41.08
CA GLN A 151 17.94 17.41 -39.78
C GLN A 151 16.94 18.54 -39.53
N ILE A 152 15.86 18.21 -38.84
CA ILE A 152 14.80 19.16 -38.44
C ILE A 152 14.53 18.96 -36.94
N SER A 153 14.47 20.05 -36.20
CA SER A 153 14.05 20.10 -34.80
C SER A 153 12.96 21.16 -34.60
N TYR A 154 12.04 20.91 -33.67
CA TYR A 154 10.94 21.83 -33.36
C TYR A 154 11.07 22.34 -31.92
N VAL A 155 10.91 23.64 -31.73
CA VAL A 155 10.92 24.32 -30.44
C VAL A 155 9.54 24.96 -30.25
N CYS A 156 8.67 24.30 -29.48
CA CYS A 156 7.29 24.74 -29.31
C CYS A 156 7.15 25.83 -28.23
N SER A 157 6.32 26.83 -28.50
CA SER A 157 5.94 27.86 -27.53
C SER A 157 4.98 27.29 -26.48
N VAL A 158 5.04 27.81 -25.25
CA VAL A 158 4.15 27.45 -24.15
C VAL A 158 3.48 28.71 -23.57
N THR A 159 2.27 28.58 -23.03
CA THR A 159 1.56 29.68 -22.40
C THR A 159 2.04 29.91 -20.97
N ALA A 160 2.40 31.15 -20.64
CA ALA A 160 2.86 31.54 -19.32
C ALA A 160 1.71 31.52 -18.29
N SER A 161 1.53 30.39 -17.64
CA SER A 161 1.05 30.34 -16.26
C SER A 161 1.70 29.13 -15.59
N GLN A 162 2.12 29.32 -14.33
CA GLN A 162 2.65 28.33 -13.38
C GLN A 162 4.17 28.36 -13.17
N THR A 163 4.54 28.94 -12.03
CA THR A 163 5.89 29.21 -11.51
C THR A 163 6.51 28.09 -10.68
N ASP A 164 6.12 26.83 -10.89
CA ASP A 164 6.78 25.69 -10.23
C ASP A 164 7.32 24.74 -11.30
N GLY A 165 8.59 24.35 -11.20
CA GLY A 165 9.25 23.47 -12.17
C GLY A 165 8.50 22.14 -12.36
N PHE A 166 8.56 21.58 -13.57
CA PHE A 166 7.98 20.28 -13.87
C PHE A 166 8.55 19.20 -12.95
N SER A 167 7.70 18.36 -12.38
CA SER A 167 8.09 17.18 -11.62
C SER A 167 8.74 16.18 -12.58
N SER A 168 9.98 15.75 -12.29
CA SER A 168 10.54 14.57 -12.96
C SER A 168 9.91 13.33 -12.36
N LEU A 169 9.10 12.61 -13.13
CA LEU A 169 8.48 11.36 -12.70
C LEU A 169 9.26 10.17 -13.24
N LEU A 170 9.35 9.14 -12.41
CA LEU A 170 9.98 7.87 -12.71
C LEU A 170 8.94 6.77 -12.46
N ASP A 171 8.65 6.01 -13.49
CA ASP A 171 7.70 4.91 -13.45
C ASP A 171 8.43 3.57 -13.68
N MET A 172 8.00 2.54 -12.98
CA MET A 172 8.62 1.22 -12.98
C MET A 172 7.55 0.15 -13.19
N GLU A 173 7.62 -0.50 -14.35
CA GLU A 173 6.71 -1.55 -14.76
C GLU A 173 7.46 -2.89 -14.85
N GLY A 174 6.78 -4.00 -14.55
CA GLY A 174 7.36 -5.33 -14.76
C GLY A 174 7.52 -5.65 -16.26
N GLU A 175 8.74 -5.97 -16.70
CA GLU A 175 8.99 -6.45 -18.06
C GLU A 175 8.83 -7.98 -18.10
N ALA A 176 7.95 -8.48 -18.96
CA ALA A 176 7.77 -9.91 -19.13
C ALA A 176 8.97 -10.55 -19.87
N ALA A 177 9.14 -11.87 -19.73
CA ALA A 177 10.16 -12.60 -20.47
C ALA A 177 9.93 -12.45 -21.99
N GLY A 178 10.91 -11.90 -22.71
CA GLY A 178 10.76 -11.50 -24.09
C GLY A 178 12.03 -10.93 -24.72
N ALA A 179 11.89 -10.21 -25.83
CA ALA A 179 13.00 -9.70 -26.63
C ALA A 179 13.90 -8.69 -25.89
N ASN A 180 13.36 -8.00 -24.86
CA ASN A 180 14.09 -7.02 -24.08
C ASN A 180 14.78 -7.64 -22.85
N CYS A 181 14.18 -8.66 -22.23
CA CYS A 181 14.73 -9.41 -21.10
C CYS A 181 14.32 -10.89 -21.16
N THR A 182 15.27 -11.81 -21.27
CA THR A 182 15.00 -13.25 -21.48
C THR A 182 14.34 -13.94 -20.28
N ALA A 183 14.56 -13.46 -19.06
CA ALA A 183 14.02 -13.98 -17.80
C ALA A 183 12.94 -13.08 -17.17
N GLY A 184 12.43 -12.10 -17.92
CA GLY A 184 11.67 -10.97 -17.38
C GLY A 184 12.57 -9.97 -16.63
N GLY A 185 12.00 -8.88 -16.12
CA GLY A 185 12.76 -7.80 -15.50
C GLY A 185 11.88 -6.64 -15.04
N GLN A 186 12.50 -5.46 -14.92
CA GLN A 186 11.86 -4.17 -14.64
C GLN A 186 12.17 -3.21 -15.77
N LYS A 187 11.13 -2.60 -16.34
CA LYS A 187 11.21 -1.51 -17.30
C LYS A 187 11.02 -0.20 -16.53
N ILE A 188 12.00 0.68 -16.62
CA ILE A 188 12.00 1.98 -15.97
C ILE A 188 11.81 3.05 -17.05
N THR A 189 10.80 3.89 -16.90
CA THR A 189 10.54 5.04 -17.77
C THR A 189 10.70 6.32 -16.97
N SER A 190 11.29 7.34 -17.58
CA SER A 190 11.45 8.65 -16.93
C SER A 190 11.15 9.80 -17.87
N GLY A 191 10.56 10.85 -17.33
CA GLY A 191 10.19 12.04 -18.07
C GLY A 191 9.70 13.17 -17.18
N LEU A 192 9.26 14.25 -17.81
CA LEU A 192 8.75 15.43 -17.13
C LEU A 192 7.23 15.41 -17.25
N ASP A 193 6.52 15.49 -16.12
CA ASP A 193 5.06 15.55 -16.06
C ASP A 193 4.57 16.87 -16.65
N PHE A 194 4.41 16.89 -17.97
CA PHE A 194 4.13 18.09 -18.76
C PHE A 194 2.71 18.59 -18.53
N ASN A 195 1.78 17.70 -18.23
CA ASN A 195 0.37 18.05 -18.00
C ASN A 195 -0.02 18.12 -16.51
N ARG A 196 0.91 17.81 -15.59
CA ARG A 196 0.75 17.87 -14.13
C ARG A 196 -0.35 16.98 -13.58
N ASN A 197 -0.60 15.85 -14.22
CA ASN A 197 -1.61 14.90 -13.74
C ASN A 197 -1.03 13.94 -12.68
N GLY A 198 0.26 14.05 -12.33
CA GLY A 198 0.90 13.21 -11.34
C GLY A 198 1.22 11.79 -11.83
N ALA A 199 1.04 11.52 -13.12
CA ALA A 199 1.40 10.29 -13.81
C ALA A 199 2.35 10.63 -14.97
N LEU A 200 3.14 9.65 -15.41
CA LEU A 200 4.01 9.84 -16.57
C LEU A 200 3.27 9.33 -17.82
N ASP A 201 2.69 10.24 -18.60
CA ASP A 201 1.98 9.85 -19.82
C ASP A 201 2.94 9.45 -20.95
N ILE A 202 2.44 8.70 -21.93
CA ILE A 202 3.28 8.14 -23.01
C ILE A 202 4.01 9.20 -23.84
N ASP A 203 3.45 10.40 -23.96
CA ASP A 203 4.04 11.52 -24.68
C ASP A 203 5.05 12.30 -23.83
N GLU A 204 5.13 11.99 -22.54
CA GLU A 204 5.98 12.65 -21.56
C GLU A 204 7.25 11.85 -21.24
N VAL A 205 7.30 10.57 -21.66
CA VAL A 205 8.45 9.67 -21.49
C VAL A 205 9.62 10.13 -22.35
N THR A 206 10.73 10.48 -21.69
CA THR A 206 11.97 10.94 -22.33
C THR A 206 13.06 9.86 -22.37
N GLN A 207 13.03 8.87 -21.46
CA GLN A 207 13.95 7.74 -21.43
C GLN A 207 13.24 6.45 -21.02
N ILE A 208 13.71 5.32 -21.59
CA ILE A 208 13.29 3.96 -21.24
C ILE A 208 14.55 3.13 -21.00
N LYS A 209 14.63 2.45 -19.85
CA LYS A 209 15.73 1.55 -19.48
C LYS A 209 15.16 0.22 -18.96
N TYR A 210 15.79 -0.88 -19.33
CA TYR A 210 15.41 -2.22 -18.87
C TYR A 210 16.46 -2.75 -17.88
N ILE A 211 15.99 -3.34 -16.77
CA ILE A 211 16.78 -4.10 -15.80
C ILE A 211 16.28 -5.53 -15.85
N CYS A 212 17.04 -6.43 -16.48
CA CYS A 212 16.64 -7.82 -16.61
C CYS A 212 16.94 -8.62 -15.35
N ASN A 213 16.05 -9.53 -14.98
CA ASN A 213 16.31 -10.52 -13.96
C ASN A 213 17.36 -11.51 -14.50
N GLY A 214 18.26 -11.96 -13.63
CA GLY A 214 19.09 -13.13 -13.93
C GLY A 214 18.22 -14.38 -13.90
N ASP A 215 18.44 -15.30 -14.83
CA ASP A 215 17.85 -16.63 -14.76
C ASP A 215 18.41 -17.32 -13.50
N THR A 216 17.61 -17.35 -12.42
CA THR A 216 17.79 -17.98 -11.08
C THR A 216 18.22 -17.07 -9.90
N PRO A 217 17.72 -17.32 -8.66
CA PRO A 217 18.19 -16.65 -7.45
C PRO A 217 19.46 -17.33 -6.95
N VAL A 218 20.59 -17.00 -7.57
CA VAL A 218 21.92 -17.28 -7.02
C VAL A 218 22.66 -15.96 -6.97
N VAL A 219 23.11 -15.56 -5.77
CA VAL A 219 23.98 -14.40 -5.61
C VAL A 219 25.36 -14.80 -6.13
N TYR A 220 25.67 -14.45 -7.38
CA TYR A 220 27.02 -14.54 -7.92
C TYR A 220 27.84 -13.35 -7.40
N GLN A 221 29.08 -13.61 -6.95
CA GLN A 221 29.95 -12.52 -6.52
C GLN A 221 30.37 -11.69 -7.73
N THR A 222 30.36 -10.36 -7.60
CA THR A 222 30.93 -9.46 -8.61
C THR A 222 32.44 -9.42 -8.43
N LEU A 223 33.17 -9.81 -9.47
CA LEU A 223 34.63 -9.80 -9.48
C LEU A 223 35.15 -8.71 -10.41
N ILE A 224 36.32 -8.17 -10.07
CA ILE A 224 37.03 -7.17 -10.84
C ILE A 224 38.41 -7.73 -11.16
N ASN A 225 38.75 -7.78 -12.44
CA ASN A 225 40.10 -8.12 -12.89
C ASN A 225 40.74 -6.90 -13.54
N THR A 226 42.02 -6.68 -13.26
CA THR A 226 42.78 -5.59 -13.88
C THR A 226 43.99 -6.17 -14.59
N SER A 227 44.19 -5.76 -15.84
CA SER A 227 45.33 -6.20 -16.63
C SER A 227 45.97 -5.02 -17.36
N ASN A 228 47.29 -5.07 -17.53
CA ASN A 228 48.01 -4.01 -18.23
C ASN A 228 47.81 -4.15 -19.74
N VAL A 229 47.44 -3.06 -20.39
CA VAL A 229 47.27 -2.97 -21.84
C VAL A 229 48.53 -2.34 -22.43
N ALA A 230 49.20 -3.09 -23.31
CA ALA A 230 50.28 -2.53 -24.12
C ALA A 230 49.72 -1.56 -25.19
N SER A 231 50.55 -0.66 -25.71
CA SER A 231 50.17 0.33 -26.73
C SER A 231 49.40 -0.31 -27.90
N ASN A 232 48.15 0.07 -28.09
CA ASN A 232 47.28 -0.42 -29.16
C ASN A 232 46.32 0.69 -29.65
N ALA A 233 45.43 0.37 -30.59
CA ALA A 233 44.52 1.36 -31.20
C ALA A 233 43.50 1.96 -30.21
N GLN A 234 43.17 1.26 -29.12
CA GLN A 234 42.28 1.74 -28.06
C GLN A 234 43.02 2.59 -27.02
N CYS A 235 44.23 2.19 -26.62
CA CYS A 235 45.12 2.96 -25.74
C CYS A 235 46.49 3.16 -26.42
N PRO A 236 46.68 4.26 -27.18
CA PRO A 236 47.89 4.50 -27.97
C PRO A 236 49.20 4.48 -27.17
N ASN A 237 49.15 4.84 -25.88
CA ASN A 237 50.32 4.91 -24.98
C ASN A 237 50.29 3.82 -23.89
N GLY A 238 49.55 2.73 -24.11
CA GLY A 238 49.28 1.72 -23.09
C GLY A 238 48.36 2.22 -21.97
N GLY A 239 48.02 1.36 -21.03
CA GLY A 239 47.08 1.67 -19.94
C GLY A 239 46.72 0.44 -19.11
N VAL A 240 45.60 0.52 -18.40
CA VAL A 240 45.03 -0.60 -17.63
C VAL A 240 43.63 -0.90 -18.15
N GLN A 241 43.37 -2.17 -18.46
CA GLN A 241 42.04 -2.70 -18.72
C GLN A 241 41.44 -3.18 -17.41
N ILE A 242 40.21 -2.75 -17.14
CA ILE A 242 39.43 -3.13 -15.96
C ILE A 242 38.22 -3.89 -16.49
N ASP A 243 38.19 -5.18 -16.20
CA ASP A 243 37.07 -6.06 -16.53
C ASP A 243 36.22 -6.29 -15.28
N VAL A 244 34.91 -6.15 -15.42
CA VAL A 244 33.94 -6.39 -14.35
C VAL A 244 32.93 -7.42 -14.83
N GLY A 245 32.60 -8.37 -13.97
CA GLY A 245 31.63 -9.39 -14.29
C GLY A 245 31.14 -10.17 -13.08
N LEU A 246 30.20 -11.07 -13.32
CA LEU A 246 29.61 -11.93 -12.29
C LEU A 246 30.28 -13.31 -12.37
N ASP A 247 30.75 -13.83 -11.24
CA ASP A 247 31.35 -15.17 -11.12
C ASP A 247 30.24 -16.25 -11.23
N VAL A 248 29.80 -16.51 -12.45
CA VAL A 248 28.63 -17.34 -12.76
C VAL A 248 28.91 -18.80 -12.43
N ASP A 249 30.17 -19.24 -12.50
CA ASP A 249 30.59 -20.60 -12.18
C ASP A 249 31.15 -20.79 -10.75
N GLN A 250 31.19 -19.71 -9.96
CA GLN A 250 31.67 -19.65 -8.57
C GLN A 250 33.14 -20.09 -8.41
N SER A 251 33.95 -19.90 -9.45
CA SER A 251 35.39 -20.21 -9.43
C SER A 251 36.23 -19.15 -8.69
N SER A 252 35.62 -18.04 -8.26
CA SER A 252 36.27 -16.89 -7.60
C SER A 252 37.33 -16.20 -8.46
N ILE A 253 37.33 -16.44 -9.76
CA ILE A 253 38.21 -15.82 -10.75
C ILE A 253 37.32 -15.29 -11.86
N LEU A 254 37.53 -14.04 -12.28
CA LEU A 254 36.77 -13.48 -13.39
C LEU A 254 37.32 -13.99 -14.73
N GLU A 255 36.65 -14.97 -15.32
CA GLU A 255 37.03 -15.54 -16.61
C GLU A 255 36.45 -14.74 -17.79
N GLY A 256 37.05 -14.85 -18.98
CA GLY A 256 36.66 -14.04 -20.15
C GLY A 256 35.22 -14.24 -20.64
N GLY A 257 34.55 -15.33 -20.24
CA GLY A 257 33.13 -15.57 -20.54
C GLY A 257 32.17 -14.92 -19.55
N GLU A 258 32.67 -14.40 -18.44
CA GLU A 258 31.92 -13.85 -17.32
C GLU A 258 31.96 -12.31 -17.26
N VAL A 259 32.84 -11.70 -18.06
CA VAL A 259 33.00 -10.25 -18.16
C VAL A 259 31.74 -9.64 -18.78
N THR A 260 31.07 -8.78 -18.02
CA THR A 260 29.86 -8.07 -18.46
C THR A 260 30.16 -6.64 -18.90
N ASP A 261 31.26 -6.04 -18.43
CA ASP A 261 31.72 -4.73 -18.87
C ASP A 261 33.26 -4.63 -18.84
N THR A 262 33.81 -3.86 -19.78
CA THR A 262 35.26 -3.63 -19.92
C THR A 262 35.52 -2.14 -20.08
N SER A 263 36.29 -1.57 -19.14
CA SER A 263 36.72 -0.17 -19.18
C SER A 263 38.23 -0.07 -19.36
N TYR A 264 38.66 0.98 -20.06
CA TYR A 264 40.07 1.25 -20.34
C TYR A 264 40.50 2.56 -19.70
N LEU A 265 41.51 2.51 -18.86
CA LEU A 265 42.23 3.67 -18.36
C LEU A 265 43.52 3.83 -19.17
N CYS A 266 43.48 4.67 -20.21
CA CYS A 266 44.62 4.91 -21.10
C CYS A 266 45.57 5.99 -20.54
N ASN A 267 46.87 5.81 -20.77
CA ASN A 267 47.89 6.79 -20.41
C ASN A 267 47.82 8.04 -21.31
N GLY A 268 48.07 9.23 -20.73
CA GLY A 268 48.28 10.47 -21.47
C GLY A 268 49.60 10.47 -22.26
N GLN A 269 49.79 11.42 -23.18
CA GLN A 269 51.06 11.53 -23.92
C GLN A 269 52.22 11.84 -22.98
N ASP A 270 53.34 11.11 -23.14
CA ASP A 270 54.53 11.19 -22.29
C ASP A 270 55.05 12.62 -22.12
N GLY A 271 55.08 13.09 -20.87
CA GLY A 271 56.21 13.88 -20.38
C GLY A 271 57.32 12.91 -19.99
N GLU A 272 58.55 13.17 -20.41
CA GLU A 272 59.68 12.22 -20.38
C GLU A 272 59.80 11.39 -19.09
N GLY A 273 59.51 10.09 -19.22
CA GLY A 273 60.19 9.04 -18.46
C GLY A 273 59.80 8.88 -17.00
N SER A 274 58.56 9.16 -16.61
CA SER A 274 58.12 8.90 -15.24
C SER A 274 56.86 8.04 -15.18
N ILE A 275 56.97 6.90 -14.52
CA ILE A 275 55.89 5.93 -14.34
C ILE A 275 54.97 6.48 -13.24
N SER A 276 53.67 6.59 -13.51
CA SER A 276 52.70 6.89 -12.45
C SER A 276 52.42 5.62 -11.67
N LEU A 277 52.71 5.63 -10.37
CA LEU A 277 52.50 4.49 -9.48
C LEU A 277 51.35 4.79 -8.52
N VAL A 278 50.63 3.72 -8.16
CA VAL A 278 49.58 3.75 -7.15
C VAL A 278 50.01 2.84 -6.00
N ASN A 279 50.10 3.40 -4.79
CA ASN A 279 50.32 2.63 -3.56
C ASN A 279 49.05 2.68 -2.72
N VAL A 280 48.70 1.55 -2.11
CA VAL A 280 47.50 1.42 -1.26
C VAL A 280 47.94 0.95 0.10
N GLU A 281 47.74 1.79 1.11
CA GLU A 281 48.07 1.49 2.50
C GLU A 281 46.82 1.47 3.38
N ASP A 282 46.90 0.75 4.50
CA ASP A 282 45.85 0.75 5.52
C ASP A 282 45.82 2.10 6.24
N GLU A 283 44.68 2.80 6.18
CA GLU A 283 44.45 4.02 6.96
C GLU A 283 43.83 3.62 8.33
N PRO A 284 44.51 3.87 9.46
CA PRO A 284 43.96 3.60 10.77
C PRO A 284 42.78 4.54 11.08
N ALA A 285 41.90 4.12 12.00
CA ALA A 285 40.78 4.94 12.42
C ALA A 285 41.25 6.28 13.01
N GLY A 286 40.73 7.39 12.48
CA GLY A 286 41.21 8.73 12.80
C GLY A 286 40.47 9.85 12.07
N THR A 287 41.13 11.01 11.96
CA THR A 287 40.53 12.25 11.42
C THR A 287 40.15 12.19 9.95
N ASN A 288 40.80 11.33 9.15
CA ASN A 288 40.49 11.18 7.73
C ASN A 288 39.37 10.15 7.50
N CYS A 289 39.38 9.04 8.26
CA CYS A 289 38.35 8.00 8.24
C CYS A 289 38.02 7.53 9.66
N SER A 290 36.79 7.76 10.12
CA SER A 290 36.38 7.47 11.51
C SER A 290 36.38 5.99 11.89
N ALA A 291 36.27 5.08 10.91
CA ALA A 291 36.28 3.61 11.10
C ALA A 291 37.53 2.94 10.48
N GLY A 292 38.56 3.72 10.17
CA GLY A 292 39.68 3.27 9.33
C GLY A 292 39.28 3.09 7.87
N GLY A 293 40.22 2.72 7.01
CA GLY A 293 39.99 2.58 5.59
C GLY A 293 41.25 2.24 4.81
N LYS A 294 41.30 2.67 3.55
CA LYS A 294 42.47 2.58 2.68
C LYS A 294 42.87 3.97 2.22
N ALA A 295 44.16 4.30 2.34
CA ALA A 295 44.75 5.48 1.73
C ALA A 295 45.33 5.08 0.37
N ILE A 296 44.76 5.62 -0.70
CA ILE A 296 45.24 5.42 -2.07
C ILE A 296 46.12 6.62 -2.42
N GLN A 297 47.40 6.37 -2.57
CA GLN A 297 48.41 7.36 -2.92
C GLN A 297 48.77 7.21 -4.38
N THR A 298 48.78 8.32 -5.10
CA THR A 298 49.16 8.39 -6.51
C THR A 298 50.28 9.40 -6.69
N GLY A 299 51.26 9.05 -7.49
CA GLY A 299 52.39 9.93 -7.73
C GLY A 299 53.27 9.43 -8.86
N ILE A 300 54.23 10.27 -9.20
CA ILE A 300 55.14 10.06 -10.31
C ILE A 300 56.45 9.55 -9.73
N ASP A 301 56.84 8.31 -10.09
CA ASP A 301 58.13 7.70 -9.71
C ASP A 301 59.26 8.48 -10.38
N SER A 302 59.68 9.52 -9.67
CA SER A 302 60.59 10.55 -10.18
C SER A 302 62.03 10.05 -10.16
N ASN A 303 62.32 9.04 -9.35
CA ASN A 303 63.63 8.44 -9.24
C ASN A 303 63.77 7.08 -9.97
N GLN A 304 62.68 6.59 -10.58
CA GLN A 304 62.61 5.38 -11.41
C GLN A 304 62.99 4.09 -10.67
N ASN A 305 62.68 3.98 -9.38
CA ASN A 305 62.97 2.78 -8.58
C ASN A 305 61.82 1.74 -8.58
N ASN A 306 60.73 2.03 -9.30
CA ASN A 306 59.51 1.24 -9.39
C ASN A 306 58.74 1.07 -8.06
N THR A 307 58.96 1.98 -7.11
CA THR A 307 58.19 2.06 -5.85
C THR A 307 57.76 3.50 -5.62
N LEU A 308 56.53 3.73 -5.18
CA LEU A 308 56.08 5.09 -4.89
C LEU A 308 56.64 5.54 -3.56
N ASP A 309 57.72 6.33 -3.57
CA ASP A 309 58.31 6.84 -2.35
C ASP A 309 57.42 7.94 -1.72
N PRO A 310 57.42 8.11 -0.38
CA PRO A 310 56.58 9.11 0.28
C PRO A 310 56.76 10.56 -0.22
N THR A 311 57.94 10.87 -0.78
CA THR A 311 58.25 12.20 -1.36
C THR A 311 57.72 12.39 -2.78
N GLU A 312 57.25 11.32 -3.40
CA GLU A 312 56.77 11.28 -4.79
C GLU A 312 55.23 11.26 -4.86
N VAL A 313 54.57 11.10 -3.71
CA VAL A 313 53.10 11.13 -3.59
C VAL A 313 52.59 12.54 -3.92
N MET A 314 51.81 12.65 -4.98
CA MET A 314 51.24 13.92 -5.45
C MET A 314 49.79 14.09 -5.00
N ALA A 315 49.05 12.99 -4.85
CA ALA A 315 47.68 13.02 -4.34
C ALA A 315 47.39 11.78 -3.49
N THR A 316 46.69 12.01 -2.38
CA THR A 316 46.18 10.95 -1.49
C THR A 316 44.67 11.05 -1.44
N SER A 317 43.99 9.96 -1.78
CA SER A 317 42.55 9.80 -1.63
C SER A 317 42.27 8.77 -0.55
N TYR A 318 41.28 9.03 0.29
CA TYR A 318 40.89 8.12 1.36
C TYR A 318 39.60 7.41 0.99
N VAL A 319 39.64 6.08 0.98
CA VAL A 319 38.45 5.23 0.90
C VAL A 319 38.16 4.77 2.32
N CYS A 320 37.25 5.47 2.98
CA CYS A 320 36.85 5.13 4.34
C CYS A 320 35.95 3.90 4.34
N ASN A 321 36.15 3.01 5.31
CA ASN A 321 35.14 2.00 5.60
C ASN A 321 33.85 2.73 6.01
N GLY A 322 32.70 2.22 5.55
CA GLY A 322 31.43 2.63 6.10
C GLY A 322 31.45 2.39 7.62
N LEU A 323 30.89 3.33 8.40
CA LEU A 323 30.49 2.96 9.76
C LEU A 323 29.48 1.83 9.61
N ASP A 324 29.72 0.70 10.28
CA ASP A 324 28.76 -0.41 10.32
C ASP A 324 27.37 0.18 10.57
N GLY A 325 26.47 0.03 9.59
CA GLY A 325 25.05 0.21 9.85
C GLY A 325 24.72 -0.75 10.99
N ALA A 326 24.00 -0.27 12.02
CA ALA A 326 23.78 -1.01 13.27
C ALA A 326 23.59 -2.51 13.01
N ASN A 327 24.65 -3.28 13.27
CA ASN A 327 24.66 -4.70 12.99
C ASN A 327 23.46 -5.31 13.72
N GLY A 328 22.51 -5.88 12.97
CA GLY A 328 21.68 -6.94 13.51
C GLY A 328 22.64 -7.99 14.03
N ALA A 329 22.67 -8.17 15.35
CA ALA A 329 23.60 -9.05 16.03
C ALA A 329 23.53 -10.46 15.40
N GLY A 330 24.65 -10.94 14.85
CA GLY A 330 24.71 -12.35 14.44
C GLY A 330 25.81 -12.76 13.49
N THR A 331 27.08 -12.72 13.91
CA THR A 331 28.03 -13.81 13.57
C THR A 331 28.99 -14.04 14.73
N VAL A 332 28.52 -14.75 15.76
CA VAL A 332 29.41 -15.62 16.54
C VAL A 332 29.60 -16.92 15.76
N SER A 333 30.84 -17.38 15.70
CA SER A 333 31.25 -18.74 15.31
C SER A 333 30.18 -19.76 15.68
N SER A 334 29.63 -20.45 14.68
CA SER A 334 28.43 -21.30 14.80
C SER A 334 28.60 -22.59 15.60
N ASN A 335 29.60 -22.72 16.48
CA ASN A 335 29.69 -23.82 17.42
C ASN A 335 30.24 -23.32 18.77
N TYR A 336 29.42 -23.41 19.83
CA TYR A 336 29.75 -23.15 21.24
C TYR A 336 28.80 -23.97 22.13
N PHE A 337 29.18 -24.22 23.39
CA PHE A 337 28.32 -24.85 24.40
C PHE A 337 27.80 -23.79 25.37
N THR A 338 26.50 -23.80 25.67
CA THR A 338 25.88 -22.86 26.64
C THR A 338 25.37 -23.57 27.87
N VAL A 339 25.64 -22.99 29.04
CA VAL A 339 24.98 -23.36 30.29
C VAL A 339 24.02 -22.24 30.69
N ASN A 340 22.72 -22.54 30.75
CA ASN A 340 21.69 -21.62 31.21
C ASN A 340 21.40 -21.87 32.70
N THR A 341 21.63 -20.86 33.54
CA THR A 341 21.41 -20.92 34.99
C THR A 341 20.35 -19.89 35.41
N LEU A 342 19.31 -20.32 36.12
CA LEU A 342 18.35 -19.40 36.74
C LEU A 342 18.90 -18.93 38.10
N LEU A 343 19.21 -17.64 38.24
CA LEU A 343 19.81 -17.06 39.44
C LEU A 343 18.78 -16.57 40.47
N GLY A 344 17.50 -16.46 40.10
CA GLY A 344 16.43 -15.97 40.97
C GLY A 344 15.70 -14.80 40.32
N SER A 345 15.42 -13.74 41.08
CA SER A 345 14.74 -12.53 40.60
C SER A 345 15.71 -11.54 39.93
N ALA A 346 15.18 -10.76 38.99
CA ALA A 346 15.80 -9.57 38.40
C ALA A 346 16.34 -8.62 39.48
N GLN A 347 17.51 -8.04 39.21
CA GLN A 347 18.24 -7.17 40.12
C GLN A 347 18.41 -5.75 39.57
N GLN A 348 18.41 -5.57 38.25
CA GLN A 348 18.52 -4.27 37.59
C GLN A 348 17.18 -3.70 37.11
N ILE A 349 16.12 -4.51 37.09
CA ILE A 349 14.74 -4.08 36.84
C ILE A 349 13.98 -4.07 38.17
N GLU A 350 13.35 -2.94 38.52
CA GLU A 350 12.44 -2.86 39.67
C GLU A 350 11.11 -3.53 39.32
N CYS A 351 10.91 -4.80 39.70
CA CYS A 351 9.61 -5.46 39.56
C CYS A 351 8.72 -5.14 40.79
N TYR A 352 7.51 -4.61 40.57
CA TYR A 352 6.52 -4.36 41.62
C TYR A 352 5.73 -5.64 41.96
N GLU A 353 5.47 -5.88 43.25
CA GLU A 353 5.21 -7.19 43.88
C GLU A 353 4.18 -8.13 43.20
N SER A 354 4.66 -9.23 42.57
CA SER A 354 4.17 -10.61 42.79
C SER A 354 5.07 -11.65 42.06
N GLU A 355 5.40 -12.75 42.74
CA GLU A 355 6.55 -13.63 42.50
C GLU A 355 6.45 -14.61 41.30
N SER A 356 5.51 -14.42 40.36
CA SER A 356 5.23 -15.47 39.36
C SER A 356 6.10 -15.39 38.09
N TYR A 357 6.64 -14.22 37.75
CA TYR A 357 7.32 -13.99 36.46
C TYR A 357 8.50 -13.01 36.53
N ASN A 358 9.16 -12.95 37.69
CA ASN A 358 10.41 -12.21 37.89
C ASN A 358 11.58 -13.19 37.82
N ARG A 359 12.43 -13.09 36.77
CA ARG A 359 13.53 -14.03 36.55
C ARG A 359 14.80 -13.35 36.07
N LEU A 360 15.94 -13.77 36.63
CA LEU A 360 17.29 -13.48 36.15
C LEU A 360 17.94 -14.78 35.68
N TYR A 361 18.26 -14.84 34.39
CA TYR A 361 19.00 -15.93 33.76
C TYR A 361 20.45 -15.50 33.51
N GLN A 362 21.38 -16.41 33.78
CA GLN A 362 22.77 -16.33 33.35
C GLN A 362 23.02 -17.38 32.28
N VAL A 363 23.66 -16.98 31.19
CA VAL A 363 24.08 -17.84 30.08
C VAL A 363 25.59 -17.76 29.98
N ASP A 364 26.25 -18.87 30.27
CA ASP A 364 27.69 -19.00 30.16
C ASP A 364 28.06 -19.70 28.84
N TYR A 365 28.91 -19.06 28.05
CA TYR A 365 29.38 -19.56 26.75
C TYR A 365 30.77 -20.17 26.89
N PHE A 366 30.87 -21.41 26.42
CA PHE A 366 32.08 -22.22 26.48
C PHE A 366 32.54 -22.62 25.09
N SER A 367 33.86 -22.75 24.91
CA SER A 367 34.43 -23.28 23.68
C SER A 367 33.97 -24.73 23.45
N VAL A 368 33.76 -25.12 22.20
CA VAL A 368 33.29 -26.46 21.80
C VAL A 368 34.11 -27.61 22.36
N ASN A 369 35.37 -27.38 22.70
CA ASN A 369 36.29 -28.41 23.18
C ASN A 369 36.24 -28.60 24.71
N SER A 370 35.36 -27.89 25.41
CA SER A 370 35.34 -27.84 26.88
C SER A 370 34.17 -28.58 27.53
N ASP A 371 33.26 -29.16 26.73
CA ASP A 371 32.05 -29.88 27.19
C ASP A 371 31.22 -29.10 28.24
N GLY A 372 31.29 -27.76 28.21
CA GLY A 372 30.62 -26.90 29.20
C GLY A 372 31.29 -26.81 30.57
N THR A 373 32.55 -27.21 30.67
CA THR A 373 33.32 -27.21 31.91
C THR A 373 34.52 -26.27 31.83
N GLY A 374 34.90 -25.64 32.95
CA GLY A 374 36.00 -24.67 33.01
C GLY A 374 35.51 -23.22 33.14
N THR A 375 36.33 -22.26 32.73
CA THR A 375 35.98 -20.83 32.77
C THR A 375 35.29 -20.46 31.45
N PRO A 376 34.05 -19.93 31.47
CA PRO A 376 33.39 -19.46 30.26
C PRO A 376 34.19 -18.30 29.65
N TYR A 377 34.19 -18.22 28.32
CA TYR A 377 34.85 -17.11 27.63
C TYR A 377 33.94 -15.88 27.51
N GLN A 378 32.64 -16.06 27.75
CA GLN A 378 31.64 -15.00 27.73
C GLN A 378 30.47 -15.39 28.64
N THR A 379 30.06 -14.48 29.51
CA THR A 379 28.88 -14.65 30.38
C THR A 379 27.87 -13.52 30.11
N CYS A 380 26.64 -13.91 29.76
CA CYS A 380 25.53 -13.00 29.51
C CYS A 380 24.41 -13.19 30.54
N TYR A 381 23.72 -12.12 30.88
CA TYR A 381 22.59 -12.08 31.79
C TYR A 381 21.34 -11.62 31.05
N THR A 382 20.18 -12.15 31.43
CA THR A 382 18.88 -11.67 30.97
C THR A 382 17.90 -11.65 32.13
N GLU A 383 17.39 -10.45 32.42
CA GLU A 383 16.35 -10.21 33.40
C GLU A 383 15.01 -10.01 32.70
N THR A 384 13.95 -10.57 33.28
CA THR A 384 12.60 -10.46 32.75
C THR A 384 11.61 -10.25 33.88
N CYS A 385 10.83 -9.17 33.82
CA CYS A 385 9.58 -9.02 34.54
C CYS A 385 8.44 -9.13 33.51
N SER A 386 7.60 -10.18 33.58
CA SER A 386 6.46 -10.35 32.64
C SER A 386 5.11 -10.26 33.35
N ASN A 387 4.08 -9.84 32.62
CA ASN A 387 2.67 -9.85 33.04
C ASN A 387 2.37 -9.06 34.34
N TYR A 388 2.93 -7.86 34.46
CA TYR A 388 2.52 -6.93 35.52
C TYR A 388 1.30 -6.12 35.06
N SER A 389 0.25 -6.11 35.88
CA SER A 389 -0.95 -5.29 35.70
C SER A 389 -0.66 -3.89 36.23
N MET A 390 -0.74 -2.91 35.35
CA MET A 390 -0.77 -1.48 35.68
C MET A 390 -2.21 -0.98 35.62
N GLU A 391 -2.43 0.22 36.12
CA GLU A 391 -3.74 0.88 35.98
C GLU A 391 -4.03 1.08 34.48
N ASN A 392 -5.12 0.46 34.00
CA ASN A 392 -5.59 0.48 32.61
C ASN A 392 -4.62 -0.13 31.57
N GLY A 393 -3.85 -1.15 31.96
CA GLY A 393 -3.02 -1.91 31.03
C GLY A 393 -2.10 -2.96 31.67
N SER A 394 -1.12 -3.41 30.91
CA SER A 394 -0.05 -4.31 31.34
C SER A 394 1.31 -3.90 30.77
N ARG A 395 2.38 -4.19 31.50
CA ARG A 395 3.76 -3.89 31.08
C ARG A 395 4.67 -5.10 31.28
N GLN A 396 5.56 -5.31 30.31
CA GLN A 396 6.58 -6.33 30.31
C GLN A 396 7.94 -5.68 30.03
N GLU A 397 8.95 -6.06 30.80
CA GLU A 397 10.30 -5.51 30.68
C GLU A 397 11.32 -6.64 30.62
N THR A 398 12.19 -6.59 29.62
CA THR A 398 13.29 -7.53 29.44
C THR A 398 14.59 -6.77 29.25
N LYS A 399 15.60 -7.12 30.03
CA LYS A 399 16.92 -6.50 29.96
C LYS A 399 17.99 -7.56 29.81
N SER A 400 18.83 -7.45 28.79
CA SER A 400 20.01 -8.29 28.63
C SER A 400 21.28 -7.46 28.81
N PHE A 401 22.25 -8.03 29.53
CA PHE A 401 23.55 -7.40 29.82
C PHE A 401 24.62 -8.47 30.02
N GLY A 402 25.87 -8.10 30.32
CA GLY A 402 26.98 -9.04 30.51
C GLY A 402 28.26 -8.60 29.82
N ASP A 403 29.13 -9.56 29.52
CA ASP A 403 30.45 -9.34 28.91
C ASP A 403 30.38 -8.75 27.48
N ALA A 404 31.54 -8.33 26.96
CA ALA A 404 31.67 -7.81 25.60
C ALA A 404 31.22 -8.87 24.58
N GLY A 405 30.21 -8.52 23.76
CA GLY A 405 29.56 -9.43 22.81
C GLY A 405 28.19 -9.94 23.28
N CYS A 406 27.80 -9.74 24.54
CA CYS A 406 26.42 -9.97 25.00
C CYS A 406 25.50 -8.86 24.49
N ALA A 407 24.26 -9.22 24.14
CA ALA A 407 23.24 -8.25 23.75
C ALA A 407 22.97 -7.28 24.92
N GLN A 408 23.36 -6.01 24.77
CA GLN A 408 23.06 -4.93 25.73
C GLN A 408 21.74 -4.29 25.31
N THR A 409 20.63 -4.94 25.63
CA THR A 409 19.31 -4.53 25.17
C THR A 409 18.37 -4.31 26.34
N HIS A 410 17.46 -3.36 26.16
CA HIS A 410 16.39 -3.11 27.12
C HIS A 410 15.09 -2.91 26.36
N TYR A 411 14.19 -3.87 26.50
CA TYR A 411 12.89 -3.88 25.84
C TYR A 411 11.80 -3.68 26.86
N VAL A 412 10.96 -2.68 26.61
CA VAL A 412 9.75 -2.42 27.38
C VAL A 412 8.57 -2.53 26.43
N ASN A 413 7.71 -3.51 26.68
CA ASN A 413 6.44 -3.67 25.98
C ASN A 413 5.32 -3.23 26.91
N VAL A 414 4.45 -2.34 26.44
CA VAL A 414 3.27 -1.87 27.17
C VAL A 414 2.04 -2.15 26.33
N TYR A 415 1.00 -2.68 26.97
CA TYR A 415 -0.32 -2.88 26.40
C TYR A 415 -1.31 -2.08 27.24
N CYS A 416 -1.95 -1.07 26.66
CA CYS A 416 -3.05 -0.38 27.34
C CYS A 416 -4.37 -1.08 27.02
N ASP A 417 -5.30 -1.05 27.98
CA ASP A 417 -6.66 -1.55 27.78
C ASP A 417 -7.42 -0.67 26.77
N ASP A 418 -8.48 -1.19 26.14
CA ASP A 418 -9.28 -0.46 25.15
C ASP A 418 -9.74 0.91 25.72
N GLY A 419 -9.44 1.98 24.99
CA GLY A 419 -9.74 3.37 25.40
C GLY A 419 -8.61 4.11 26.12
N TYR A 420 -7.41 3.53 26.20
CA TYR A 420 -6.24 4.11 26.87
C TYR A 420 -5.00 4.10 25.96
N GLU A 421 -4.15 5.13 26.07
CA GLU A 421 -2.88 5.25 25.34
C GLU A 421 -1.70 5.45 26.31
N TRP A 422 -0.53 4.91 25.94
CA TRP A 422 0.68 5.01 26.73
C TRP A 422 1.32 6.40 26.57
N ASN A 423 1.40 7.16 27.67
CA ASN A 423 1.96 8.52 27.65
C ASN A 423 3.46 8.59 28.01
N GLY A 424 4.12 7.43 28.18
CA GLY A 424 5.51 7.33 28.63
C GLY A 424 5.67 6.83 30.07
N ASP A 425 4.64 7.00 30.92
CA ASP A 425 4.67 6.60 32.34
C ASP A 425 3.44 5.78 32.78
N ILE A 426 2.23 6.08 32.27
CA ILE A 426 0.98 5.38 32.57
C ILE A 426 0.11 5.19 31.31
N CYS A 427 -0.81 4.22 31.34
CA CYS A 427 -1.89 4.12 30.36
C CYS A 427 -2.96 5.13 30.75
N GLN A 428 -3.00 6.24 30.01
CA GLN A 428 -3.92 7.34 30.26
C GLN A 428 -5.12 7.21 29.34
N SER A 429 -6.31 7.55 29.86
CA SER A 429 -7.54 7.54 29.06
C SER A 429 -7.38 8.46 27.85
N LEU A 430 -7.73 7.95 26.67
CA LEU A 430 -7.91 8.73 25.45
C LEU A 430 -9.05 9.71 25.69
N THR A 431 -8.71 10.89 26.20
CA THR A 431 -9.67 11.97 26.40
C THR A 431 -9.61 12.93 25.23
N SER A 432 -10.08 12.47 24.06
CA SER A 432 -10.98 13.29 23.26
C SER A 432 -12.40 12.78 23.51
N VAL A 433 -13.00 13.28 24.60
CA VAL A 433 -14.37 12.89 24.96
C VAL A 433 -15.30 13.67 24.05
N CYS A 434 -15.57 13.10 22.89
CA CYS A 434 -16.81 13.40 22.20
C CYS A 434 -17.98 12.88 23.05
N PRO A 435 -19.07 13.66 23.20
CA PRO A 435 -20.27 13.17 23.86
C PRO A 435 -20.72 11.83 23.27
N ASP A 436 -21.36 10.98 24.08
CA ASP A 436 -21.89 9.69 23.62
C ASP A 436 -22.66 9.84 22.29
N GLY A 437 -22.27 9.04 21.29
CA GLY A 437 -22.83 9.10 19.94
C GLY A 437 -22.14 10.09 18.99
N GLN A 438 -20.99 10.66 19.35
CA GLN A 438 -20.14 11.46 18.45
C GLN A 438 -18.76 10.81 18.27
N VAL A 439 -18.15 11.05 17.11
CA VAL A 439 -16.80 10.62 16.76
C VAL A 439 -15.87 11.83 16.71
N ASP A 440 -14.62 11.63 17.10
CA ASP A 440 -13.58 12.65 17.03
C ASP A 440 -13.07 12.77 15.60
N THR A 441 -12.97 14.01 15.11
CA THR A 441 -12.60 14.32 13.73
C THR A 441 -11.62 15.49 13.72
N SER A 442 -10.97 15.75 12.59
CA SER A 442 -10.11 16.93 12.42
C SER A 442 -10.84 18.27 12.62
N ARG A 443 -12.17 18.25 12.67
CA ARG A 443 -13.06 19.41 12.92
C ARG A 443 -13.69 19.40 14.33
N GLY A 444 -13.28 18.46 15.17
CA GLY A 444 -13.82 18.21 16.50
C GLY A 444 -14.92 17.14 16.50
N CYS A 445 -15.71 17.10 17.56
CA CYS A 445 -16.71 16.06 17.77
C CYS A 445 -17.93 16.25 16.86
N GLU A 446 -18.22 15.24 16.05
CA GLU A 446 -19.31 15.23 15.09
C GLU A 446 -20.15 13.96 15.25
N ALA A 447 -21.44 14.03 14.89
CA ALA A 447 -22.24 12.81 14.79
C ALA A 447 -21.65 11.90 13.69
N PRO A 448 -21.55 10.57 13.91
CA PRO A 448 -20.97 9.67 12.93
C PRO A 448 -21.76 9.75 11.61
N VAL A 449 -21.04 9.85 10.49
CA VAL A 449 -21.60 9.70 9.16
C VAL A 449 -22.11 8.29 9.07
N THR A 450 -23.44 8.20 9.00
CA THR A 450 -24.13 6.93 9.00
C THR A 450 -24.31 6.37 7.61
N SER A 451 -23.87 6.99 6.52
CA SER A 451 -23.77 6.39 5.17
C SER A 451 -23.18 7.36 4.18
N CYS A 452 -22.55 6.84 3.13
CA CYS A 452 -22.10 7.62 2.00
C CYS A 452 -22.78 7.19 0.71
N LEU A 453 -22.77 8.08 -0.28
CA LEU A 453 -23.28 7.73 -1.60
C LEU A 453 -22.41 6.62 -2.21
N VAL A 454 -22.99 5.90 -3.16
CA VAL A 454 -22.27 4.87 -3.92
C VAL A 454 -20.99 5.46 -4.51
N GLY A 455 -19.88 4.75 -4.33
CA GLY A 455 -18.55 5.19 -4.76
C GLY A 455 -17.87 6.23 -3.86
N GLN A 456 -18.39 6.45 -2.65
CA GLN A 456 -17.76 7.24 -1.61
C GLN A 456 -17.34 6.37 -0.43
N LYS A 457 -16.33 6.79 0.32
CA LYS A 457 -15.91 6.20 1.59
C LYS A 457 -15.99 7.24 2.71
N VAL A 458 -16.09 6.77 3.95
CA VAL A 458 -15.99 7.64 5.12
C VAL A 458 -14.51 7.88 5.42
N GLU A 459 -14.07 9.12 5.32
CA GLU A 459 -12.77 9.57 5.82
C GLU A 459 -12.98 10.78 6.72
N ASP A 460 -12.37 10.76 7.91
CA ASP A 460 -12.52 11.83 8.92
C ASP A 460 -13.99 12.19 9.15
N ASN A 461 -14.85 11.18 9.25
CA ASN A 461 -16.30 11.34 9.40
C ASN A 461 -16.97 12.20 8.29
N GLN A 462 -16.47 12.12 7.06
CA GLN A 462 -17.07 12.72 5.87
C GLN A 462 -17.07 11.75 4.70
N CYS A 463 -18.08 11.86 3.85
CA CYS A 463 -18.13 11.10 2.60
C CYS A 463 -17.23 11.74 1.55
N VAL A 464 -16.12 11.07 1.25
CA VAL A 464 -15.20 11.47 0.19
C VAL A 464 -15.37 10.54 -1.01
N ASN A 465 -15.25 11.09 -2.21
CA ASN A 465 -15.27 10.27 -3.43
C ASN A 465 -14.05 9.36 -3.44
N VAL A 466 -14.27 8.10 -3.83
CA VAL A 466 -13.20 7.15 -4.07
C VAL A 466 -12.81 7.25 -5.54
N ASP A 467 -11.53 7.49 -5.79
CA ASP A 467 -10.97 7.45 -7.14
C ASP A 467 -10.77 6.00 -7.55
N TYR A 468 -11.75 5.44 -8.26
CA TYR A 468 -11.68 4.07 -8.77
C TYR A 468 -10.93 3.99 -10.08
N VAL A 469 -10.05 2.99 -10.19
CA VAL A 469 -9.48 2.55 -11.46
C VAL A 469 -10.51 1.71 -12.19
N ALA A 470 -10.98 2.18 -13.35
CA ALA A 470 -11.97 1.48 -14.15
C ALA A 470 -11.34 0.30 -14.91
N VAL A 471 -11.90 -0.89 -14.74
CA VAL A 471 -11.54 -2.10 -15.50
C VAL A 471 -12.63 -2.35 -16.53
N THR A 472 -12.27 -2.17 -17.81
CA THR A 472 -13.16 -2.37 -18.98
C THR A 472 -12.89 -3.68 -19.73
N GLY A 473 -11.85 -4.43 -19.35
CA GLY A 473 -11.36 -5.60 -20.06
C GLY A 473 -11.28 -6.86 -19.20
N ASN A 474 -10.41 -7.79 -19.57
CA ASN A 474 -10.18 -9.03 -18.81
C ASN A 474 -9.57 -8.73 -17.44
N ILE A 475 -9.90 -9.58 -16.47
CA ILE A 475 -9.52 -9.46 -15.07
C ILE A 475 -8.58 -10.62 -14.74
N CYS A 476 -7.44 -10.29 -14.14
CA CYS A 476 -6.46 -11.25 -13.66
C CYS A 476 -5.51 -10.58 -12.66
N GLY A 477 -5.14 -11.30 -11.60
CA GLY A 477 -4.08 -10.93 -10.68
C GLY A 477 -4.56 -10.15 -9.45
N ILE A 478 -3.61 -9.44 -8.83
CA ILE A 478 -3.83 -8.72 -7.59
C ILE A 478 -3.98 -7.23 -7.88
N TYR A 479 -5.13 -6.67 -7.55
CA TYR A 479 -5.42 -5.24 -7.64
C TYR A 479 -5.23 -4.59 -6.27
N LYS A 480 -4.38 -3.56 -6.21
CA LYS A 480 -4.05 -2.82 -4.98
C LYS A 480 -4.88 -1.55 -4.82
N ASP A 481 -5.30 -0.95 -5.92
CA ASP A 481 -6.12 0.26 -5.94
C ASP A 481 -7.61 -0.07 -5.77
N PRO A 482 -8.44 0.92 -5.40
CA PRO A 482 -9.89 0.80 -5.52
C PRO A 482 -10.28 0.52 -6.98
N ILE A 483 -10.96 -0.60 -7.23
CA ILE A 483 -11.30 -1.02 -8.59
C ILE A 483 -12.79 -0.86 -8.86
N LYS A 484 -13.10 -0.31 -10.04
CA LYS A 484 -14.44 -0.31 -10.59
C LYS A 484 -14.51 -1.20 -11.83
N ILE A 485 -15.22 -2.33 -11.73
CA ILE A 485 -15.57 -3.16 -12.88
C ILE A 485 -16.77 -2.52 -13.56
N THR A 486 -16.60 -2.12 -14.82
CA THR A 486 -17.64 -1.43 -15.58
C THR A 486 -18.75 -2.38 -16.05
N SER A 487 -19.88 -1.84 -16.50
CA SER A 487 -20.89 -2.68 -17.17
C SER A 487 -20.33 -3.34 -18.43
N GLY A 488 -20.75 -4.56 -18.75
CA GLY A 488 -20.26 -5.32 -19.91
C GLY A 488 -19.67 -6.67 -19.52
N GLN A 489 -19.09 -7.36 -20.50
CA GLN A 489 -18.53 -8.70 -20.31
C GLN A 489 -17.02 -8.62 -20.00
N HIS A 490 -16.60 -9.33 -18.96
CA HIS A 490 -15.22 -9.39 -18.47
C HIS A 490 -14.82 -10.85 -18.31
N PHE A 491 -13.69 -11.28 -18.89
CA PHE A 491 -13.16 -12.61 -18.65
C PHE A 491 -12.22 -12.60 -17.45
N VAL A 492 -12.42 -13.51 -16.51
CA VAL A 492 -11.51 -13.76 -15.39
C VAL A 492 -10.55 -14.86 -15.80
N THR A 493 -9.32 -14.49 -16.14
CA THR A 493 -8.36 -15.38 -16.81
C THR A 493 -7.31 -15.97 -15.85
N CYS A 494 -7.27 -15.52 -14.60
CA CYS A 494 -6.48 -16.11 -13.53
C CYS A 494 -7.08 -15.78 -12.15
N ASP A 495 -6.52 -16.38 -11.10
CA ASP A 495 -6.84 -16.03 -9.71
C ASP A 495 -6.77 -14.51 -9.48
N THR A 496 -7.86 -13.97 -8.92
CA THR A 496 -8.07 -12.54 -8.81
C THR A 496 -8.30 -12.13 -7.36
N SER A 497 -7.60 -11.08 -6.91
CA SER A 497 -7.77 -10.51 -5.57
C SER A 497 -7.80 -8.99 -5.64
N PHE A 498 -8.88 -8.39 -5.15
CA PHE A 498 -9.03 -6.97 -4.90
C PHE A 498 -8.70 -6.68 -3.44
N ASN A 499 -7.54 -6.08 -3.20
CA ASN A 499 -7.04 -5.80 -1.84
C ASN A 499 -7.59 -4.47 -1.27
N ASN A 500 -8.39 -3.74 -2.04
CA ASN A 500 -9.03 -2.49 -1.64
C ASN A 500 -10.50 -2.51 -2.12
N LEU A 501 -11.20 -1.38 -2.00
CA LEU A 501 -12.62 -1.26 -2.36
C LEU A 501 -12.89 -1.76 -3.79
N LEU A 502 -13.83 -2.71 -3.91
CA LEU A 502 -14.32 -3.22 -5.19
C LEU A 502 -15.72 -2.66 -5.47
N LEU A 503 -15.91 -2.01 -6.60
CA LEU A 503 -17.22 -1.61 -7.11
C LEU A 503 -17.51 -2.36 -8.42
N ILE A 504 -18.67 -2.98 -8.53
CA ILE A 504 -19.12 -3.67 -9.74
C ILE A 504 -20.41 -3.01 -10.24
N GLU A 505 -20.35 -2.40 -11.41
CA GLU A 505 -21.48 -1.68 -12.01
C GLU A 505 -22.59 -2.64 -12.47
N ALA A 506 -23.84 -2.15 -12.49
CA ALA A 506 -24.98 -2.87 -13.01
C ALA A 506 -24.74 -3.38 -14.45
N GLY A 507 -25.09 -4.64 -14.72
CA GLY A 507 -24.91 -5.25 -16.04
C GLY A 507 -23.49 -5.73 -16.34
N ALA A 508 -22.58 -5.73 -15.36
CA ALA A 508 -21.30 -6.42 -15.47
C ALA A 508 -21.50 -7.96 -15.46
N ILE A 509 -20.80 -8.66 -16.33
CA ILE A 509 -20.80 -10.12 -16.46
C ILE A 509 -19.35 -10.60 -16.36
N LEU A 510 -18.99 -11.26 -15.26
CA LEU A 510 -17.68 -11.84 -15.03
C LEU A 510 -17.72 -13.32 -15.40
N GLN A 511 -17.04 -13.68 -16.48
CA GLN A 511 -16.95 -15.05 -16.98
C GLN A 511 -15.62 -15.68 -16.59
N VAL A 512 -15.66 -16.69 -15.73
CA VAL A 512 -14.46 -17.33 -15.18
C VAL A 512 -13.98 -18.46 -16.09
N ASP A 513 -12.78 -18.30 -16.66
CA ASP A 513 -12.27 -19.13 -17.77
C ASP A 513 -11.74 -20.51 -17.36
N ARG A 514 -11.39 -20.72 -16.10
CA ARG A 514 -10.89 -21.99 -15.55
C ARG A 514 -11.33 -22.09 -14.08
N ASP A 515 -10.74 -23.02 -13.34
CA ASP A 515 -10.85 -23.15 -11.89
C ASP A 515 -10.19 -22.02 -11.07
N TRP A 516 -10.52 -20.76 -11.39
CA TRP A 516 -10.00 -19.56 -10.73
C TRP A 516 -10.91 -19.04 -9.62
N PHE A 517 -10.33 -18.29 -8.67
CA PHE A 517 -11.08 -17.62 -7.61
C PHE A 517 -11.16 -16.09 -7.79
N ILE A 518 -12.13 -15.47 -7.09
CA ILE A 518 -12.30 -14.01 -7.01
C ILE A 518 -12.42 -13.57 -5.56
N LEU A 519 -11.50 -12.74 -5.06
CA LEU A 519 -11.54 -12.23 -3.68
C LEU A 519 -11.71 -10.71 -3.66
N ALA A 520 -12.59 -10.19 -2.81
CA ALA A 520 -12.63 -8.80 -2.39
C ALA A 520 -12.40 -8.74 -0.88
N LYS A 521 -11.28 -8.17 -0.44
CA LYS A 521 -10.83 -8.28 0.95
C LYS A 521 -11.26 -7.12 1.86
N ASN A 522 -11.41 -5.93 1.31
CA ASN A 522 -11.55 -4.68 2.06
C ASN A 522 -12.67 -3.81 1.47
N GLY A 523 -13.87 -4.39 1.37
CA GLY A 523 -15.09 -3.71 0.96
C GLY A 523 -15.52 -4.01 -0.48
N VAL A 524 -16.84 -4.07 -0.66
CA VAL A 524 -17.49 -4.46 -1.90
C VAL A 524 -18.83 -3.73 -2.10
N GLN A 525 -19.02 -3.21 -3.31
CA GLN A 525 -20.28 -2.64 -3.76
C GLN A 525 -20.68 -3.26 -5.10
N VAL A 526 -21.61 -4.22 -5.07
CA VAL A 526 -22.23 -4.77 -6.29
C VAL A 526 -23.55 -4.04 -6.54
N LEU A 527 -23.63 -3.32 -7.66
CA LEU A 527 -24.70 -2.37 -7.95
C LEU A 527 -25.73 -2.90 -8.94
N GLY A 528 -25.99 -4.21 -8.94
CA GLY A 528 -27.00 -4.81 -9.81
C GLY A 528 -28.40 -4.25 -9.53
N ASN A 529 -29.28 -4.40 -10.52
CA ASN A 529 -30.72 -4.13 -10.37
C ASN A 529 -31.55 -5.17 -11.13
N ALA A 530 -32.88 -5.11 -10.97
CA ALA A 530 -33.81 -6.07 -11.59
C ALA A 530 -33.73 -6.15 -13.13
N ILE A 531 -33.28 -5.09 -13.79
CA ILE A 531 -33.15 -5.03 -15.27
C ILE A 531 -31.74 -5.45 -15.70
N SER A 532 -30.73 -5.02 -14.96
CA SER A 532 -29.31 -5.24 -15.24
C SER A 532 -28.62 -5.79 -13.99
N PRO A 533 -28.77 -7.10 -13.72
CA PRO A 533 -28.08 -7.75 -12.62
C PRO A 533 -26.57 -7.76 -12.88
N VAL A 534 -25.78 -7.99 -11.83
CA VAL A 534 -24.37 -8.37 -11.97
C VAL A 534 -24.31 -9.88 -12.02
N VAL A 535 -23.55 -10.45 -12.95
CA VAL A 535 -23.48 -11.90 -13.14
C VAL A 535 -22.03 -12.37 -12.97
N ILE A 536 -21.82 -13.44 -12.21
CA ILE A 536 -20.56 -14.19 -12.15
C ILE A 536 -20.87 -15.63 -12.53
N GLU A 537 -20.27 -16.11 -13.62
CA GLU A 537 -20.58 -17.42 -14.18
C GLU A 537 -19.34 -18.09 -14.79
N SER A 538 -19.44 -19.41 -15.02
CA SER A 538 -18.44 -20.12 -15.82
C SER A 538 -18.42 -19.56 -17.25
N SER A 539 -17.23 -19.27 -17.76
CA SER A 539 -17.04 -18.93 -19.17
C SER A 539 -17.50 -20.08 -20.08
N PRO A 540 -18.07 -19.79 -21.26
CA PRO A 540 -18.35 -20.81 -22.27
C PRO A 540 -17.12 -21.62 -22.69
N ASN A 541 -15.92 -21.06 -22.49
CA ASN A 541 -14.63 -21.71 -22.81
C ASN A 541 -14.01 -22.40 -21.60
N ASN A 542 -14.69 -22.43 -20.45
CA ASN A 542 -14.17 -23.07 -19.25
C ASN A 542 -14.13 -24.60 -19.43
N LEU A 543 -12.90 -25.10 -19.63
CA LEU A 543 -12.64 -26.53 -19.85
C LEU A 543 -12.86 -27.39 -18.59
N ASP A 544 -12.88 -26.77 -17.40
CA ASP A 544 -13.13 -27.46 -16.13
C ASP A 544 -14.64 -27.63 -15.87
N GLY A 545 -15.48 -26.83 -16.56
CA GLY A 545 -16.94 -26.85 -16.41
C GLY A 545 -17.45 -26.16 -15.13
N HIS A 546 -16.55 -25.80 -14.23
CA HIS A 546 -16.79 -25.05 -13.00
C HIS A 546 -15.66 -24.05 -12.76
N TRP A 547 -15.85 -23.18 -11.78
CA TRP A 547 -14.78 -22.35 -11.21
C TRP A 547 -14.67 -22.54 -9.69
N ASN A 548 -13.65 -21.95 -9.07
CA ASN A 548 -13.24 -22.36 -7.73
C ASN A 548 -14.16 -21.76 -6.65
N TYR A 549 -13.92 -20.55 -6.19
CA TYR A 549 -14.74 -19.88 -5.16
C TYR A 549 -14.68 -18.36 -5.29
N PHE A 550 -15.58 -17.69 -4.60
CA PHE A 550 -15.52 -16.23 -4.42
C PHE A 550 -15.68 -15.88 -2.96
N ASP A 551 -14.88 -14.94 -2.49
CA ASP A 551 -15.02 -14.39 -1.14
C ASP A 551 -15.16 -12.88 -1.22
N PHE A 552 -16.23 -12.34 -0.65
CA PHE A 552 -16.36 -10.91 -0.46
C PHE A 552 -16.44 -10.57 1.02
N ALA A 553 -15.50 -9.76 1.47
CA ALA A 553 -15.44 -9.20 2.80
C ALA A 553 -15.70 -7.70 2.73
N GLY A 554 -16.57 -7.25 3.63
CA GLY A 554 -16.87 -5.84 3.82
C GLY A 554 -17.16 -5.53 5.28
N ASP A 555 -17.63 -4.31 5.50
CA ASP A 555 -18.19 -3.87 6.75
C ASP A 555 -19.64 -3.42 6.53
N VAL A 556 -20.55 -4.00 7.30
CA VAL A 556 -21.97 -3.68 7.23
C VAL A 556 -22.53 -3.57 8.63
N TYR A 557 -23.33 -2.52 8.86
CA TYR A 557 -24.16 -2.41 10.04
C TYR A 557 -25.59 -2.09 9.63
N LEU A 558 -26.55 -2.49 10.45
CA LEU A 558 -27.95 -2.15 10.22
C LEU A 558 -28.23 -0.74 10.75
N ASP A 559 -28.61 0.18 9.86
CA ASP A 559 -29.29 1.40 10.23
C ASP A 559 -30.81 1.18 10.23
N TYR A 560 -31.35 1.07 11.43
CA TYR A 560 -32.78 0.86 11.62
C TYR A 560 -33.66 2.05 11.32
N GLU A 561 -33.17 3.28 11.44
CA GLU A 561 -34.04 4.43 11.14
C GLU A 561 -34.39 4.45 9.66
N SER A 562 -33.43 4.06 8.82
CA SER A 562 -33.62 3.86 7.39
C SER A 562 -34.09 2.47 6.98
N GLU A 563 -34.11 1.49 7.89
CA GLU A 563 -34.34 0.06 7.58
C GLU A 563 -33.38 -0.47 6.52
N GLN A 564 -32.19 0.13 6.45
CA GLN A 564 -31.19 -0.14 5.43
C GLN A 564 -29.90 -0.52 6.12
N PHE A 565 -29.26 -1.56 5.59
CA PHE A 565 -27.90 -1.87 5.96
C PHE A 565 -26.99 -0.89 5.27
N ILE A 566 -26.19 -0.22 6.07
CA ILE A 566 -25.24 0.75 5.60
C ILE A 566 -23.87 0.10 5.63
N GLY A 567 -23.15 0.32 4.55
CA GLY A 567 -21.81 -0.19 4.33
C GLY A 567 -21.74 -0.93 3.01
N ASP A 568 -20.96 -1.99 3.01
CA ASP A 568 -20.73 -2.82 1.84
C ASP A 568 -21.96 -3.65 1.49
N LYS A 569 -22.29 -3.66 0.21
CA LYS A 569 -23.55 -4.24 -0.27
C LYS A 569 -23.39 -5.02 -1.57
N VAL A 570 -24.20 -6.05 -1.67
CA VAL A 570 -24.34 -6.91 -2.84
C VAL A 570 -25.79 -6.90 -3.27
N SER A 571 -26.11 -6.15 -4.33
CA SER A 571 -27.48 -6.02 -4.86
C SER A 571 -27.62 -6.71 -6.21
N TYR A 572 -28.66 -7.54 -6.37
CA TYR A 572 -28.97 -8.29 -7.60
C TYR A 572 -27.77 -9.00 -8.24
N LEU A 573 -26.93 -9.59 -7.39
CA LEU A 573 -25.83 -10.44 -7.82
C LEU A 573 -26.38 -11.82 -8.20
N GLN A 574 -26.01 -12.31 -9.38
CA GLN A 574 -26.28 -13.68 -9.83
C GLN A 574 -24.96 -14.45 -9.92
N VAL A 575 -24.83 -15.53 -9.16
CA VAL A 575 -23.62 -16.36 -9.16
C VAL A 575 -23.97 -17.78 -9.57
N ARG A 576 -23.21 -18.34 -10.53
CA ARG A 576 -23.43 -19.70 -11.05
C ARG A 576 -22.13 -20.44 -11.33
N GLY A 577 -22.13 -21.76 -11.11
CA GLY A 577 -21.08 -22.65 -11.64
C GLY A 577 -19.78 -22.75 -10.83
N TYR A 578 -19.71 -22.23 -9.60
CA TYR A 578 -18.57 -22.51 -8.71
C TYR A 578 -18.74 -23.86 -7.99
N GLN A 579 -17.66 -24.47 -7.48
CA GLN A 579 -17.71 -25.74 -6.71
C GLN A 579 -16.93 -25.73 -5.39
N GLY A 580 -16.11 -24.70 -5.15
CA GLY A 580 -15.33 -24.54 -3.92
C GLY A 580 -16.13 -24.04 -2.73
N GLN A 581 -15.41 -23.51 -1.74
CA GLN A 581 -15.98 -22.93 -0.53
C GLN A 581 -15.92 -21.41 -0.60
N SER A 582 -17.08 -20.78 -0.73
CA SER A 582 -17.22 -19.33 -0.84
C SER A 582 -17.70 -18.73 0.47
N THR A 583 -17.29 -17.50 0.76
CA THR A 583 -17.64 -16.77 1.98
C THR A 583 -18.06 -15.34 1.67
N LEU A 584 -19.27 -14.98 2.10
CA LEU A 584 -19.69 -13.58 2.17
C LEU A 584 -19.64 -13.16 3.63
N LYS A 585 -18.82 -12.16 3.94
CA LYS A 585 -18.56 -11.72 5.32
C LYS A 585 -18.77 -10.23 5.48
N GLY A 586 -19.62 -9.84 6.43
CA GLY A 586 -19.83 -8.42 6.75
C GLY A 586 -20.41 -7.62 5.57
N VAL A 587 -21.30 -8.23 4.78
CA VAL A 587 -21.92 -7.58 3.61
C VAL A 587 -23.44 -7.64 3.70
N GLY A 588 -24.11 -6.57 3.28
CA GLY A 588 -25.55 -6.57 3.06
C GLY A 588 -25.88 -7.19 1.70
N ILE A 589 -26.78 -8.17 1.65
CA ILE A 589 -27.15 -8.91 0.45
C ILE A 589 -28.62 -8.62 0.15
N ALA A 590 -28.92 -8.13 -1.04
CA ALA A 590 -30.29 -7.80 -1.45
C ALA A 590 -30.60 -8.39 -2.83
N GLU A 591 -31.70 -9.13 -2.93
CA GLU A 591 -32.23 -9.64 -4.19
C GLU A 591 -31.21 -10.47 -5.02
N ALA A 592 -30.26 -11.11 -4.34
CA ALA A 592 -29.22 -11.91 -4.99
C ALA A 592 -29.71 -13.32 -5.32
N GLN A 593 -29.14 -13.95 -6.35
CA GLN A 593 -29.39 -15.35 -6.72
C GLN A 593 -28.07 -16.10 -6.80
N ILE A 594 -27.79 -16.94 -5.81
CA ILE A 594 -26.55 -17.73 -5.76
C ILE A 594 -26.92 -19.19 -5.93
N ILE A 595 -26.56 -19.78 -7.07
CA ILE A 595 -26.93 -21.13 -7.46
C ILE A 595 -25.68 -21.92 -7.86
N SER A 596 -25.32 -22.96 -7.12
CA SER A 596 -24.05 -23.67 -7.37
C SER A 596 -23.97 -25.02 -6.65
N ASP A 597 -23.11 -25.91 -7.14
CA ASP A 597 -22.78 -27.18 -6.47
C ASP A 597 -21.74 -27.03 -5.34
N GLY A 598 -21.36 -25.79 -5.00
CA GLY A 598 -20.37 -25.45 -3.98
C GLY A 598 -20.97 -25.18 -2.60
N HIS A 599 -20.12 -24.77 -1.67
CA HIS A 599 -20.50 -24.35 -0.32
C HIS A 599 -20.55 -22.83 -0.23
N LEU A 600 -21.52 -22.27 0.52
CA LEU A 600 -21.52 -20.85 0.89
C LEU A 600 -21.60 -20.69 2.41
N THR A 601 -20.62 -19.97 2.96
CA THR A 601 -20.71 -19.42 4.31
C THR A 601 -21.15 -17.96 4.24
N LEU A 602 -22.22 -17.64 4.95
CA LEU A 602 -22.70 -16.29 5.20
C LEU A 602 -22.33 -15.94 6.64
N ASP A 603 -21.41 -14.99 6.83
CA ASP A 603 -20.83 -14.66 8.14
C ASP A 603 -21.03 -13.17 8.50
N ASN A 604 -21.78 -12.91 9.56
CA ASN A 604 -22.18 -11.56 9.96
C ASN A 604 -22.78 -10.76 8.79
N VAL A 605 -23.64 -11.43 7.99
CA VAL A 605 -24.33 -10.78 6.87
C VAL A 605 -25.79 -10.56 7.22
N LEU A 606 -26.40 -9.63 6.50
CA LEU A 606 -27.84 -9.65 6.31
C LEU A 606 -28.15 -9.96 4.85
N SER A 607 -29.07 -10.89 4.63
CA SER A 607 -29.70 -11.12 3.34
C SER A 607 -31.19 -10.77 3.39
N VAL A 608 -31.66 -10.02 2.37
CA VAL A 608 -33.09 -9.74 2.12
C VAL A 608 -33.46 -10.17 0.70
N GLY A 609 -34.60 -10.87 0.55
CA GLY A 609 -35.20 -11.19 -0.75
C GLY A 609 -34.31 -12.02 -1.69
N SER A 610 -33.31 -12.71 -1.15
CA SER A 610 -32.31 -13.44 -1.95
C SER A 610 -32.67 -14.93 -2.08
N TYR A 611 -32.15 -15.58 -3.12
CA TYR A 611 -32.34 -17.01 -3.37
C TYR A 611 -30.98 -17.71 -3.35
N PHE A 612 -30.85 -18.71 -2.48
CA PHE A 612 -29.64 -19.51 -2.31
C PHE A 612 -29.95 -20.98 -2.61
N ASP A 613 -29.42 -21.54 -3.69
CA ASP A 613 -29.61 -22.94 -4.09
C ASP A 613 -28.25 -23.61 -4.24
N LEU A 614 -27.84 -24.30 -3.19
CA LEU A 614 -26.44 -24.66 -2.96
C LEU A 614 -26.30 -26.08 -2.44
N ALA A 615 -25.19 -26.74 -2.78
CA ALA A 615 -24.90 -28.08 -2.26
C ALA A 615 -24.71 -28.11 -0.74
N SER A 616 -24.34 -26.99 -0.11
CA SER A 616 -24.45 -26.79 1.33
C SER A 616 -24.32 -25.31 1.71
N THR A 617 -24.99 -24.90 2.78
CA THR A 617 -24.96 -23.53 3.29
C THR A 617 -24.70 -23.48 4.78
N SER A 618 -23.97 -22.46 5.22
CA SER A 618 -23.73 -22.18 6.63
C SER A 618 -23.98 -20.70 6.92
N PHE A 619 -24.88 -20.43 7.84
CA PHE A 619 -25.17 -19.10 8.34
C PHE A 619 -24.48 -18.92 9.68
N ARG A 620 -23.69 -17.88 9.86
CA ARG A 620 -22.97 -17.56 11.09
C ARG A 620 -23.32 -16.16 11.50
N ALA A 621 -23.91 -15.98 12.69
CA ALA A 621 -24.29 -14.67 13.21
C ALA A 621 -25.01 -13.79 12.15
N SER A 622 -25.90 -14.38 11.34
CA SER A 622 -26.44 -13.72 10.14
C SER A 622 -27.96 -13.57 10.20
N PHE A 623 -28.48 -12.53 9.57
CA PHE A 623 -29.91 -12.30 9.41
C PHE A 623 -30.37 -12.60 7.99
N ILE A 624 -31.13 -13.66 7.82
CA ILE A 624 -31.65 -14.10 6.52
C ILE A 624 -33.15 -13.85 6.55
N ILE A 625 -33.59 -12.77 5.90
CA ILE A 625 -34.97 -12.26 5.98
C ILE A 625 -35.59 -12.33 4.58
N ASP A 626 -36.77 -12.93 4.45
CA ASP A 626 -37.48 -13.05 3.16
C ASP A 626 -36.65 -13.67 2.03
N SER A 627 -35.56 -14.34 2.39
CA SER A 627 -34.67 -15.04 1.48
C SER A 627 -34.99 -16.52 1.50
N GLU A 628 -35.01 -17.12 0.32
CA GLU A 628 -35.23 -18.55 0.15
C GLU A 628 -33.89 -19.29 0.17
N VAL A 629 -33.81 -20.30 1.03
CA VAL A 629 -32.74 -21.30 1.01
C VAL A 629 -33.32 -22.56 0.41
N ALA A 630 -32.82 -22.93 -0.76
CA ALA A 630 -33.20 -24.09 -1.54
C ALA A 630 -32.06 -25.13 -1.57
N GLY A 631 -32.41 -26.36 -1.92
CA GLY A 631 -31.49 -27.48 -2.05
C GLY A 631 -31.82 -28.66 -1.12
N ASP A 632 -31.29 -29.84 -1.47
CA ASP A 632 -31.49 -31.08 -0.71
C ASP A 632 -30.61 -31.16 0.56
N ALA A 633 -29.56 -30.34 0.63
CA ALA A 633 -28.64 -30.32 1.76
C ALA A 633 -29.21 -29.55 2.95
N ILE A 634 -28.87 -30.01 4.15
CA ILE A 634 -29.33 -29.41 5.41
C ILE A 634 -28.48 -28.16 5.72
N PRO A 635 -29.05 -26.95 5.73
CA PRO A 635 -28.34 -25.74 6.13
C PRO A 635 -27.96 -25.76 7.61
N TYR A 636 -26.76 -25.27 7.92
CA TYR A 636 -26.28 -25.10 9.29
C TYR A 636 -26.42 -23.64 9.73
N ILE A 637 -27.01 -23.40 10.90
CA ILE A 637 -27.22 -22.07 11.47
C ILE A 637 -26.46 -21.95 12.79
N TYR A 638 -25.34 -21.23 12.79
CA TYR A 638 -24.47 -20.92 13.93
C TYR A 638 -24.79 -19.53 14.47
N GLY A 639 -25.94 -19.39 15.13
CA GLY A 639 -26.45 -18.09 15.58
C GLY A 639 -27.08 -17.27 14.46
N GLY A 640 -27.79 -16.21 14.84
CA GLY A 640 -28.53 -15.32 13.97
C GLY A 640 -30.01 -15.70 13.85
N LEU A 641 -30.66 -15.15 12.82
CA LEU A 641 -32.07 -15.32 12.55
C LEU A 641 -32.26 -15.74 11.09
N LEU A 642 -33.00 -16.82 10.88
CA LEU A 642 -33.61 -17.11 9.58
C LEU A 642 -35.10 -16.82 9.70
N ALA A 643 -35.56 -15.75 9.06
CA ALA A 643 -36.95 -15.35 9.00
C ALA A 643 -37.43 -15.42 7.53
N SER A 644 -38.00 -16.54 7.12
CA SER A 644 -38.47 -16.70 5.74
C SER A 644 -39.99 -16.61 5.65
N SER A 645 -40.49 -15.60 4.93
CA SER A 645 -41.90 -15.51 4.53
C SER A 645 -42.26 -16.44 3.35
N VAL A 646 -41.25 -16.92 2.62
CA VAL A 646 -41.37 -17.85 1.49
C VAL A 646 -41.20 -19.30 1.99
N GLN A 647 -41.93 -20.25 1.41
CA GLN A 647 -41.70 -21.68 1.70
C GLN A 647 -40.29 -22.06 1.24
N SER A 648 -39.34 -22.11 2.17
CA SER A 648 -38.05 -22.72 1.89
C SER A 648 -38.29 -24.17 1.47
N THR A 649 -37.67 -24.56 0.35
CA THR A 649 -37.69 -25.96 -0.11
C THR A 649 -36.76 -26.85 0.72
N ALA A 650 -35.94 -26.25 1.60
CA ALA A 650 -35.12 -27.00 2.54
C ALA A 650 -36.02 -27.88 3.42
N ARG A 651 -35.78 -29.19 3.38
CA ARG A 651 -36.58 -30.16 4.15
C ARG A 651 -36.23 -30.16 5.64
N SER A 652 -34.99 -29.78 5.96
CA SER A 652 -34.44 -29.82 7.30
C SER A 652 -33.48 -28.65 7.53
N LEU A 653 -33.42 -28.14 8.77
CA LEU A 653 -32.46 -27.14 9.24
C LEU A 653 -31.71 -27.65 10.47
N TYR A 654 -30.42 -27.35 10.59
CA TYR A 654 -29.60 -27.73 11.75
C TYR A 654 -29.10 -26.49 12.50
N LEU A 655 -29.63 -26.26 13.71
CA LEU A 655 -29.33 -25.12 14.57
C LEU A 655 -28.22 -25.48 15.55
N MET A 656 -27.09 -24.81 15.42
CA MET A 656 -25.88 -25.07 16.18
C MET A 656 -25.56 -23.95 17.17
N GLY A 657 -24.86 -24.34 18.24
CA GLY A 657 -24.23 -23.40 19.15
C GLY A 657 -23.13 -22.60 18.45
N GLN A 658 -22.68 -21.54 19.11
CA GLN A 658 -21.64 -20.67 18.57
C GLN A 658 -20.36 -21.45 18.22
N TYR A 659 -19.77 -21.15 17.06
CA TYR A 659 -18.54 -21.77 16.60
C TYR A 659 -17.34 -21.26 17.42
N SER A 660 -16.50 -22.16 17.93
CA SER A 660 -15.42 -21.90 18.92
C SER A 660 -14.27 -21.01 18.46
N GLY A 661 -14.39 -20.35 17.31
CA GLY A 661 -13.41 -19.40 16.76
C GLY A 661 -14.02 -18.09 16.25
N SER A 662 -15.32 -17.85 16.47
CA SER A 662 -15.95 -16.56 16.17
C SER A 662 -15.80 -15.62 17.37
N ALA A 663 -15.46 -14.34 17.12
CA ALA A 663 -15.61 -13.30 18.13
C ALA A 663 -17.03 -13.37 18.69
N GLU A 664 -17.22 -13.14 19.99
CA GLU A 664 -18.56 -13.17 20.58
C GLU A 664 -19.43 -12.05 19.98
N THR A 665 -20.22 -12.40 18.97
CA THR A 665 -21.13 -11.45 18.31
C THR A 665 -22.40 -11.27 19.12
N ASN A 666 -23.12 -10.17 18.89
CA ASN A 666 -24.44 -9.96 19.48
C ASN A 666 -25.54 -10.88 18.90
N LEU A 667 -25.20 -11.79 17.96
CA LEU A 667 -26.12 -12.63 17.22
C LEU A 667 -25.95 -14.13 17.54
N ASN A 668 -25.45 -14.48 18.71
CA ASN A 668 -25.12 -15.88 19.03
C ASN A 668 -26.32 -16.78 19.34
N ARG A 669 -27.55 -16.25 19.33
CA ARG A 669 -28.78 -16.99 19.69
C ARG A 669 -29.49 -17.43 18.42
N PRO A 670 -29.45 -18.72 18.03
CA PRO A 670 -30.10 -19.14 16.79
C PRO A 670 -31.61 -19.04 16.91
N ALA A 671 -32.23 -18.40 15.94
CA ALA A 671 -33.68 -18.30 15.81
C ALA A 671 -34.12 -18.63 14.38
N VAL A 672 -35.23 -19.34 14.24
CA VAL A 672 -35.85 -19.64 12.94
C VAL A 672 -37.34 -19.32 13.02
N LEU A 673 -37.80 -18.48 12.10
CA LEU A 673 -39.19 -18.11 11.88
C LEU A 673 -39.53 -18.46 10.43
N PHE A 674 -40.50 -19.35 10.21
CA PHE A 674 -40.76 -19.82 8.85
C PHE A 674 -42.24 -19.99 8.54
N ASN A 675 -42.53 -19.93 7.24
CA ASN A 675 -43.81 -20.25 6.63
C ASN A 675 -43.70 -21.61 5.91
N GLY A 676 -44.43 -22.63 6.35
CA GLY A 676 -44.40 -23.99 5.80
C GLY A 676 -44.11 -25.05 6.86
N GLY A 677 -43.85 -26.28 6.42
CA GLY A 677 -43.38 -27.37 7.28
C GLY A 677 -41.91 -27.67 6.99
N VAL A 678 -41.03 -27.41 7.96
CA VAL A 678 -39.61 -27.77 7.92
C VAL A 678 -39.25 -28.54 9.18
N SER A 679 -38.41 -29.57 9.06
CA SER A 679 -37.85 -30.26 10.21
C SER A 679 -36.70 -29.46 10.79
N VAL A 680 -36.64 -29.31 12.11
CA VAL A 680 -35.60 -28.50 12.76
C VAL A 680 -34.86 -29.33 13.79
N TYR A 681 -33.54 -29.36 13.68
CA TYR A 681 -32.65 -30.07 14.59
C TYR A 681 -31.88 -29.05 15.43
N CYS A 682 -32.02 -29.08 16.75
CA CYS A 682 -31.29 -28.18 17.64
C CYS A 682 -30.19 -28.93 18.38
N SER A 683 -28.94 -28.49 18.21
CA SER A 683 -27.77 -28.92 19.00
C SER A 683 -27.40 -27.91 20.10
N THR A 684 -28.16 -26.83 20.20
CA THR A 684 -28.05 -25.80 21.25
C THR A 684 -29.44 -25.30 21.63
N LYS A 685 -29.54 -24.38 22.58
CA LYS A 685 -30.78 -23.65 22.87
C LYS A 685 -31.11 -22.75 21.68
N ALA A 686 -32.16 -23.08 20.94
CA ALA A 686 -32.58 -22.33 19.77
C ALA A 686 -34.08 -22.06 19.79
N PHE A 687 -34.49 -20.93 19.22
CA PHE A 687 -35.89 -20.50 19.18
C PHE A 687 -36.48 -20.84 17.82
N VAL A 688 -37.54 -21.63 17.79
CA VAL A 688 -38.08 -22.17 16.53
C VAL A 688 -39.57 -21.88 16.46
N GLN A 689 -39.99 -21.33 15.34
CA GLN A 689 -41.40 -21.09 15.07
C GLN A 689 -41.74 -21.31 13.60
N GLY A 690 -42.85 -22.00 13.37
CA GLY A 690 -43.39 -22.33 12.07
C GLY A 690 -44.89 -22.18 12.06
N ASN A 691 -45.50 -22.20 10.87
CA ASN A 691 -46.95 -22.11 10.73
C ASN A 691 -47.65 -23.42 10.32
N ALA A 692 -46.91 -24.52 10.23
CA ALA A 692 -47.40 -25.88 10.04
C ALA A 692 -46.85 -26.82 11.14
N SER A 693 -47.14 -28.13 11.04
CA SER A 693 -46.58 -29.14 11.94
C SER A 693 -45.05 -29.06 11.96
N LEU A 694 -44.52 -28.83 13.15
CA LEU A 694 -43.10 -28.65 13.43
C LEU A 694 -42.52 -29.97 13.92
N ASP A 695 -41.69 -30.62 13.11
CA ASP A 695 -40.88 -31.75 13.57
C ASP A 695 -39.58 -31.19 14.17
N SER A 696 -39.58 -30.90 15.47
CA SER A 696 -38.40 -30.44 16.20
C SER A 696 -37.71 -31.59 16.91
N LEU A 697 -36.43 -31.82 16.62
CA LEU A 697 -35.59 -32.82 17.28
C LEU A 697 -34.45 -32.12 18.02
N SER A 698 -34.16 -32.56 19.23
CA SER A 698 -33.03 -32.08 20.02
C SER A 698 -32.06 -33.21 20.28
N ASP A 699 -30.76 -32.95 20.18
CA ASP A 699 -29.74 -33.89 20.64
C ASP A 699 -29.56 -33.81 22.17
N SER A 700 -28.58 -34.53 22.72
CA SER A 700 -28.37 -34.55 24.18
C SER A 700 -27.94 -33.19 24.77
N ASN A 701 -27.49 -32.26 23.93
CA ASN A 701 -26.91 -30.97 24.31
C ASN A 701 -27.75 -29.77 23.86
N GLY A 702 -28.69 -29.96 22.93
CA GLY A 702 -29.56 -28.92 22.39
C GLY A 702 -30.99 -28.93 22.93
N VAL A 703 -31.68 -27.79 22.78
CA VAL A 703 -33.09 -27.63 23.15
C VAL A 703 -33.76 -26.72 22.12
N CYS A 704 -34.71 -27.26 21.35
CA CYS A 704 -35.62 -26.46 20.54
C CYS A 704 -36.72 -25.86 21.43
N ILE A 705 -36.73 -24.54 21.58
CA ILE A 705 -37.82 -23.81 22.24
C ILE A 705 -38.84 -23.47 21.17
N THR A 706 -39.95 -24.23 21.15
CA THR A 706 -41.08 -23.97 20.28
C THR A 706 -42.14 -23.18 21.03
N SER A 707 -42.69 -22.16 20.38
CA SER A 707 -43.80 -21.37 20.91
C SER A 707 -45.14 -21.95 20.42
N ASP A 708 -45.94 -22.48 21.35
CA ASP A 708 -47.33 -22.96 21.24
C ASP A 708 -47.72 -23.86 20.05
N ASN A 709 -47.64 -25.17 20.31
CA ASN A 709 -48.54 -26.24 19.82
C ASN A 709 -49.00 -26.14 18.37
N GLU A 710 -48.08 -26.16 17.40
CA GLU A 710 -48.43 -26.50 16.00
C GLU A 710 -49.48 -25.55 15.37
N THR A 711 -49.69 -24.37 15.96
CA THR A 711 -50.65 -23.39 15.45
C THR A 711 -49.94 -22.32 14.63
N PRO A 712 -50.47 -21.95 13.45
CA PRO A 712 -49.86 -20.99 12.53
C PRO A 712 -49.35 -19.72 13.22
N LEU A 713 -48.29 -19.09 12.66
CA LEU A 713 -48.08 -17.64 12.76
C LEU A 713 -49.38 -16.94 12.34
N THR A 714 -50.30 -16.77 13.30
CA THR A 714 -51.37 -15.79 13.23
C THR A 714 -50.72 -14.41 13.36
N ASN A 715 -51.47 -13.31 13.34
CA ASN A 715 -50.93 -11.94 13.34
C ASN A 715 -50.18 -11.54 14.65
N LYS A 716 -49.26 -12.39 15.14
CA LYS A 716 -48.39 -12.24 16.30
C LYS A 716 -47.03 -11.71 15.86
N TYR A 717 -46.32 -11.08 16.80
CA TYR A 717 -44.96 -10.60 16.61
C TYR A 717 -43.92 -11.59 17.16
N ALA A 718 -42.87 -11.80 16.40
CA ALA A 718 -41.64 -12.42 16.87
C ALA A 718 -40.59 -11.34 17.18
N ILE A 719 -39.75 -11.63 18.16
CA ILE A 719 -38.79 -10.69 18.73
C ILE A 719 -37.42 -11.33 18.75
N TYR A 720 -36.43 -10.57 18.32
CA TYR A 720 -35.03 -10.90 18.48
C TYR A 720 -34.32 -9.78 19.24
N ILE A 721 -33.98 -10.01 20.51
CA ILE A 721 -33.14 -9.08 21.27
C ILE A 721 -31.68 -9.35 20.96
N LEU A 722 -30.95 -8.29 20.56
CA LEU A 722 -29.50 -8.36 20.35
C LEU A 722 -28.73 -8.56 21.63
N GLY A 723 -27.63 -9.30 21.52
CA GLY A 723 -26.66 -9.49 22.57
C GLY A 723 -26.67 -10.89 23.15
N LYS A 724 -25.79 -11.08 24.13
CA LYS A 724 -25.68 -12.35 24.86
C LYS A 724 -26.95 -12.57 25.67
N GLU A 725 -27.33 -13.83 25.81
CA GLU A 725 -28.43 -14.21 26.71
C GLU A 725 -28.15 -13.79 28.17
N LYS A 726 -26.88 -13.76 28.56
CA LYS A 726 -26.43 -13.36 29.89
C LYS A 726 -25.37 -12.27 29.76
N LEU A 727 -25.58 -11.15 30.44
CA LEU A 727 -24.65 -10.04 30.53
C LEU A 727 -24.34 -9.78 32.01
N SER A 728 -23.12 -9.34 32.31
CA SER A 728 -22.74 -8.84 33.63
C SER A 728 -22.55 -7.33 33.53
N THR A 729 -23.07 -6.59 34.51
CA THR A 729 -22.97 -5.13 34.55
C THR A 729 -22.79 -4.66 35.98
N SER A 730 -22.19 -3.49 36.19
CA SER A 730 -22.08 -2.89 37.53
C SER A 730 -23.41 -2.25 37.93
N ALA A 731 -23.69 -2.14 39.22
CA ALA A 731 -24.81 -1.34 39.70
C ALA A 731 -24.79 0.07 39.10
N ASP A 732 -25.95 0.55 38.65
CA ASP A 732 -26.18 1.85 38.00
C ASP A 732 -25.50 2.05 36.64
N GLN A 733 -24.72 1.07 36.14
CA GLN A 733 -24.16 1.11 34.80
C GLN A 733 -25.28 0.94 33.76
N THR A 734 -25.24 1.77 32.71
CA THR A 734 -26.23 1.72 31.64
C THR A 734 -25.89 0.60 30.66
N VAL A 735 -26.86 -0.28 30.41
CA VAL A 735 -26.83 -1.34 29.40
C VAL A 735 -27.81 -0.97 28.29
N ASN A 736 -27.31 -0.86 27.07
CA ASN A 736 -28.12 -0.60 25.89
C ASN A 736 -28.66 -1.93 25.36
N LEU A 737 -29.98 -2.09 25.30
CA LEU A 737 -30.61 -3.25 24.67
C LEU A 737 -31.41 -2.83 23.44
N GLU A 738 -31.44 -3.70 22.43
CA GLU A 738 -32.18 -3.48 21.19
C GLU A 738 -32.97 -4.72 20.78
N ALA A 739 -34.24 -4.53 20.39
CA ALA A 739 -35.12 -5.61 19.92
C ALA A 739 -35.56 -5.41 18.47
N TYR A 740 -35.60 -6.51 17.72
CA TYR A 740 -36.03 -6.53 16.32
C TYR A 740 -37.32 -7.30 16.24
N ILE A 741 -38.26 -6.77 15.48
CA ILE A 741 -39.63 -7.22 15.50
C ILE A 741 -40.00 -7.71 14.11
N PHE A 742 -40.58 -8.90 14.06
CA PHE A 742 -40.97 -9.57 12.83
C PHE A 742 -42.43 -9.97 12.91
N ASP A 743 -43.14 -9.89 11.79
CA ASP A 743 -44.43 -10.55 11.61
C ASP A 743 -44.34 -11.61 10.50
N LYS A 744 -45.48 -12.16 10.09
CA LYS A 744 -45.55 -13.19 9.05
C LYS A 744 -45.05 -12.74 7.66
N ASN A 745 -44.90 -11.43 7.44
CA ASN A 745 -44.47 -10.82 6.19
C ASN A 745 -43.03 -10.28 6.28
N GLY A 746 -42.30 -10.51 7.38
CA GLY A 746 -40.92 -10.07 7.54
C GLY A 746 -40.72 -9.08 8.69
N LEU A 747 -39.69 -8.23 8.58
CA LEU A 747 -39.35 -7.20 9.57
C LEU A 747 -40.45 -6.12 9.63
N VAL A 748 -40.81 -5.65 10.81
CA VAL A 748 -41.86 -4.64 11.02
C VAL A 748 -41.47 -3.60 12.05
N GLN A 749 -41.91 -2.35 11.84
CA GLN A 749 -41.81 -1.27 12.83
C GLN A 749 -43.11 -1.14 13.62
N PRO A 750 -43.17 -1.67 14.86
CA PRO A 750 -44.34 -1.44 15.69
C PRO A 750 -44.41 0.00 16.18
N THR A 751 -45.63 0.48 16.40
CA THR A 751 -45.90 1.79 17.00
C THR A 751 -45.55 1.84 18.49
N GLU A 752 -45.55 0.69 19.17
CA GLU A 752 -45.27 0.59 20.60
C GLU A 752 -44.55 -0.72 20.93
N ILE A 753 -43.48 -0.65 21.73
CA ILE A 753 -42.76 -1.79 22.30
C ILE A 753 -42.59 -1.51 23.78
N THR A 754 -43.00 -2.44 24.63
CA THR A 754 -42.93 -2.30 26.09
C THR A 754 -42.02 -3.36 26.68
N TRP A 755 -41.00 -2.92 27.40
CA TRP A 755 -40.03 -3.75 28.13
C TRP A 755 -40.32 -3.73 29.61
N LYS A 756 -40.04 -4.84 30.28
CA LYS A 756 -40.08 -4.98 31.73
C LYS A 756 -38.85 -5.71 32.25
N ALA A 757 -38.59 -5.56 33.54
CA ALA A 757 -37.62 -6.36 34.25
C ALA A 757 -38.27 -7.08 35.43
N ARG A 758 -37.84 -8.31 35.68
CA ARG A 758 -38.22 -9.10 36.86
C ARG A 758 -36.97 -9.75 37.45
N TYR A 759 -36.92 -9.98 38.74
CA TYR A 759 -35.80 -10.63 39.41
C TYR A 759 -36.23 -11.97 40.00
N ASP A 760 -35.31 -12.92 40.05
CA ASP A 760 -35.57 -14.26 40.58
C ASP A 760 -35.09 -14.37 42.03
N VAL A 761 -35.98 -14.79 42.93
CA VAL A 761 -35.64 -15.21 44.30
C VAL A 761 -36.13 -16.64 44.49
N ASP A 762 -35.18 -17.58 44.64
CA ASP A 762 -35.43 -19.02 44.85
C ASP A 762 -36.35 -19.69 43.81
N GLY A 763 -36.26 -19.28 42.55
CA GLY A 763 -37.06 -19.80 41.44
C GLY A 763 -38.43 -19.12 41.27
N THR A 764 -38.70 -18.07 42.05
CA THR A 764 -39.91 -17.25 41.95
C THR A 764 -39.55 -15.88 41.39
N TYR A 765 -40.16 -15.51 40.26
CA TYR A 765 -39.97 -14.20 39.66
C TYR A 765 -40.84 -13.12 40.32
N TYR A 766 -40.21 -11.99 40.67
CA TYR A 766 -40.85 -10.79 41.20
C TYR A 766 -40.70 -9.65 40.20
N ASP A 767 -41.76 -8.86 40.02
CA ASP A 767 -41.73 -7.67 39.17
C ASP A 767 -40.83 -6.60 39.81
N SER A 768 -39.89 -6.06 39.05
CA SER A 768 -39.03 -4.96 39.51
C SER A 768 -39.76 -3.61 39.54
N GLY A 769 -40.92 -3.51 38.88
CA GLY A 769 -41.65 -2.27 38.65
C GLY A 769 -41.04 -1.37 37.58
N GLN A 770 -39.92 -1.77 36.97
CA GLN A 770 -39.27 -1.02 35.90
C GLN A 770 -39.97 -1.28 34.56
N THR A 771 -40.13 -0.23 33.76
CA THR A 771 -40.74 -0.31 32.43
C THR A 771 -40.04 0.65 31.50
N TRP A 772 -39.71 0.18 30.30
CA TRP A 772 -39.14 0.99 29.23
C TRP A 772 -39.97 0.83 27.97
N THR A 773 -39.93 1.85 27.11
CA THR A 773 -40.65 1.82 25.84
C THR A 773 -39.73 2.20 24.69
N GLY A 774 -39.92 1.56 23.55
CA GLY A 774 -39.13 1.80 22.35
C GLY A 774 -38.30 0.58 21.95
N ARG A 775 -37.70 0.67 20.77
CA ARG A 775 -36.91 -0.42 20.18
C ARG A 775 -35.55 -0.59 20.85
N LYS A 776 -34.87 0.54 21.07
CA LYS A 776 -33.65 0.67 21.85
C LYS A 776 -34.00 1.22 23.22
N VAL A 777 -33.47 0.59 24.27
CA VAL A 777 -33.72 1.00 25.66
C VAL A 777 -32.42 1.04 26.44
N ASP A 778 -32.27 2.09 27.24
CA ASP A 778 -31.17 2.28 28.17
C ASP A 778 -31.60 1.77 29.55
N ILE A 779 -30.96 0.69 29.98
CA ILE A 779 -31.31 -0.01 31.21
C ILE A 779 -30.23 0.25 32.25
N SER A 780 -30.62 0.86 33.36
CA SER A 780 -29.78 1.02 34.54
C SER A 780 -30.51 0.43 35.74
N LEU A 781 -29.85 -0.50 36.42
CA LEU A 781 -30.41 -1.25 37.55
C LEU A 781 -29.46 -1.12 38.74
N SER A 782 -30.00 -0.76 39.90
CA SER A 782 -29.22 -0.31 41.05
C SER A 782 -28.99 -1.40 42.11
N GLN A 783 -29.79 -2.48 42.11
CA GLN A 783 -29.65 -3.54 43.11
C GLN A 783 -28.81 -4.69 42.57
N LYS A 784 -27.95 -5.25 43.43
CA LYS A 784 -27.09 -6.39 43.12
C LYS A 784 -27.90 -7.68 43.09
N GLU A 785 -28.64 -7.86 42.01
CA GLU A 785 -29.52 -8.99 41.78
C GLU A 785 -29.40 -9.47 40.33
N GLN A 786 -29.94 -10.66 40.07
CA GLN A 786 -30.10 -11.17 38.71
C GLN A 786 -31.48 -10.76 38.19
N TYR A 787 -31.49 -9.91 37.16
CA TYR A 787 -32.72 -9.49 36.48
C TYR A 787 -32.88 -10.23 35.16
N GLU A 788 -34.10 -10.67 34.87
CA GLU A 788 -34.54 -10.96 33.51
C GLU A 788 -35.22 -9.70 32.96
N VAL A 789 -34.60 -9.10 31.96
CA VAL A 789 -35.19 -8.03 31.16
C VAL A 789 -35.81 -8.63 29.92
N TYR A 790 -37.06 -8.30 29.62
CA TYR A 790 -37.80 -8.88 28.52
C TYR A 790 -38.76 -7.88 27.85
N VAL A 791 -39.07 -8.12 26.59
CA VAL A 791 -40.16 -7.42 25.91
C VAL A 791 -41.49 -8.07 26.33
N GLU A 792 -42.33 -7.29 27.00
CA GLU A 792 -43.64 -7.74 27.47
C GLU A 792 -44.72 -7.61 26.40
N SER A 793 -44.71 -6.52 25.62
CA SER A 793 -45.71 -6.34 24.56
C SER A 793 -45.20 -5.57 23.35
N VAL A 794 -45.79 -5.85 22.19
CA VAL A 794 -45.60 -5.13 20.94
C VAL A 794 -46.96 -4.74 20.39
N ASN A 795 -47.23 -3.44 20.21
CA ASN A 795 -48.55 -2.90 19.86
C ASN A 795 -49.68 -3.46 20.76
N GLY A 796 -49.40 -3.66 22.05
CA GLY A 796 -50.31 -4.23 23.03
C GLY A 796 -50.49 -5.77 22.98
N GLN A 797 -49.84 -6.48 22.05
CA GLN A 797 -49.82 -7.94 22.03
C GLN A 797 -48.73 -8.47 22.96
N THR A 798 -49.09 -9.34 23.90
CA THR A 798 -48.17 -9.93 24.90
C THR A 798 -47.69 -11.34 24.53
N ASP A 799 -48.36 -11.97 23.58
CA ASP A 799 -48.07 -13.29 23.08
C ASP A 799 -46.95 -13.20 22.02
N LEU A 800 -45.74 -12.97 22.54
CA LEU A 800 -44.54 -12.66 21.77
C LEU A 800 -43.63 -13.88 21.67
N LEU A 801 -42.94 -13.97 20.54
CA LEU A 801 -42.22 -15.16 20.10
C LEU A 801 -40.72 -14.86 19.97
N GLY A 802 -39.86 -15.88 19.94
CA GLY A 802 -38.41 -15.70 19.76
C GLY A 802 -37.63 -15.31 21.04
N PRO A 803 -36.32 -15.00 20.91
CA PRO A 803 -35.45 -14.58 22.00
C PRO A 803 -35.82 -13.18 22.54
N LYS A 804 -36.90 -13.12 23.31
CA LYS A 804 -37.50 -11.88 23.86
C LYS A 804 -37.04 -11.48 25.26
N SER A 805 -36.04 -12.16 25.83
CA SER A 805 -35.45 -11.80 27.12
C SER A 805 -33.93 -11.99 27.18
N ILE A 806 -33.30 -11.24 28.08
CA ILE A 806 -31.88 -11.28 28.46
C ILE A 806 -31.78 -11.27 29.99
N ILE A 807 -30.80 -11.99 30.51
CA ILE A 807 -30.43 -11.98 31.92
C ILE A 807 -29.31 -10.97 32.15
N LEU A 808 -29.55 -10.00 33.04
CA LEU A 808 -28.56 -9.06 33.53
C LEU A 808 -28.14 -9.46 34.96
N ASN A 809 -26.88 -9.81 35.13
CA ASN A 809 -26.27 -10.04 36.45
C ASN A 809 -25.65 -8.71 36.92
N VAL A 810 -26.30 -8.04 37.87
CA VAL A 810 -25.80 -6.77 38.42
C VAL A 810 -24.84 -7.05 39.58
N GLN A 811 -23.57 -6.63 39.44
CA GLN A 811 -22.49 -6.96 40.37
C GLN A 811 -22.22 -5.94 41.47
#